data_AF-A0A957Y2A7-F1
#
_entry.id   AF-A0A957Y2A7-F1
#
_cell.length_a   1.000
_cell.length_b   1.000
_cell.length_c   1.000
_cell.angle_alpha   90.00
_cell.angle_beta   90.00
_cell.angle_gamma   90.00
#
_symmetry.space_group_name_H-M   'P 1'
#
loop_
_entity.id
_entity.type
_entity.pdbx_description
1 polymer ?
#
loop_
_entity_poly.entity_id
_entity_poly.type
_entity_poly.pdbx_seq_one_letter_code
_entity_poly.pdbx_strand_id
1 'polypeptide(L)'
;VRGEVMAIRPRPYIESAVAVGVRTTRMMVAHVLPILLAALISLAALEMGAVLMLLGELGFVGIFIGGGAFAELDVGSTLFHYSDVPEWGSLLSGVRQYARAYPWLAIYPAFAFFIAIVGFNLFGEGIRRMIETVGVGFGKIFNRFTVALALGGLLIFGWARANTGSIAYYRQQARAFDGQQALAQVGQLTAPQFEGRSLGTQGMGDSADWIAQQFESLGLFSAGENATFFQNRAREFTQINSPGQLDILDGQPAPEYRTDFVEYPGYYNSIGEANGQVRAVLMGELSSGAFGGRARPALERALDGEDILLLLSEEDAAIAEFGPRSGLLVVASDPQDMQRHYTISGRNRILADYLTGKLKGKNTPALWITEEMANRLLQGTGETVASLRQREASLGQDQVSVIDTGVDVSMVVDGDIVERFPARHVIGYLPGVSGRAGIGDAGFDREMPGTATQDSRDASVLDNKLVVVMAQYDSAPPAPDAGHAAANFNASGVAVMLEAIRAIQASDYQPYRSYLFVAYAGEGLDGGEPIKPGDVRKFLQARTGFASAFDVEAVIVLQGLGAGSGDRLEITAGGNQRLTNLFDTSAGRMGVKAGPANDAVDISIIFEDRALQSGEGQEAPIVTLSWAGWQETARMPGDTLETLSADTLEQAGEALLLSMMVIGRENTY
;
A
#
# COMPACT_ATOMS: atom_id res chain seq x y z
N VAL A 1 41.16 11.03 25.31
CA VAL A 1 41.23 12.51 25.12
C VAL A 1 41.99 13.24 26.23
N ARG A 2 41.52 13.25 27.49
CA ARG A 2 42.14 14.03 28.60
C ARG A 2 43.61 13.67 28.87
N GLY A 3 43.95 12.38 28.83
CA GLY A 3 45.33 11.90 29.03
C GLY A 3 46.29 12.41 27.95
N GLU A 4 45.90 12.35 26.68
CA GLU A 4 46.69 12.88 25.55
C GLU A 4 46.93 14.40 25.65
N VAL A 5 45.89 15.16 26.05
CA VAL A 5 46.04 16.60 26.30
C VAL A 5 47.04 16.87 27.43
N MET A 6 47.01 16.08 28.50
CA MET A 6 47.97 16.22 29.61
C MET A 6 49.40 15.85 29.21
N ALA A 7 49.59 14.93 28.26
CA ALA A 7 50.90 14.57 27.72
C ALA A 7 51.46 15.62 26.73
N ILE A 8 50.59 16.35 26.02
CA ILE A 8 50.98 17.42 25.09
C ILE A 8 51.30 18.72 25.83
N ARG A 9 50.57 19.01 26.91
CA ARG A 9 50.67 20.27 27.66
C ARG A 9 52.08 20.67 28.13
N PRO A 10 52.95 19.79 28.65
CA PRO A 10 54.29 20.16 29.10
C PRO A 10 55.36 20.14 27.99
N ARG A 11 54.98 20.02 26.71
CA ARG A 11 55.98 19.94 25.63
C ARG A 11 56.60 21.32 25.33
N PRO A 12 57.90 21.41 25.01
CA PRO A 12 58.61 22.69 24.83
C PRO A 12 58.00 23.65 23.80
N TYR A 13 57.34 23.13 22.76
CA TYR A 13 56.67 23.96 21.75
C TYR A 13 55.38 24.61 22.26
N ILE A 14 54.68 23.99 23.22
CA ILE A 14 53.53 24.60 23.90
C ILE A 14 54.02 25.66 24.88
N GLU A 15 55.05 25.36 25.68
CA GLU A 15 55.66 26.33 26.60
C GLU A 15 56.20 27.56 25.87
N SER A 16 56.86 27.36 24.72
CA SER A 16 57.33 28.45 23.87
C SER A 16 56.19 29.28 23.29
N ALA A 17 55.10 28.64 22.86
CA ALA A 17 53.91 29.35 22.35
C ALA A 17 53.23 30.17 23.46
N VAL A 18 53.21 29.68 24.70
CA VAL A 18 52.74 30.43 25.88
C VAL A 18 53.66 31.63 26.16
N ALA A 19 54.99 31.42 26.16
CA ALA A 19 55.97 32.48 26.43
C ALA A 19 55.93 33.62 25.40
N VAL A 20 55.57 33.32 24.15
CA VAL A 20 55.40 34.29 23.06
C VAL A 20 54.01 34.95 23.06
N GLY A 21 53.12 34.57 23.99
CA GLY A 21 51.79 35.19 24.15
C GLY A 21 50.74 34.73 23.13
N VAL A 22 50.88 33.53 22.55
CA VAL A 22 49.88 33.00 21.61
C VAL A 22 48.55 32.76 22.33
N ARG A 23 47.45 33.28 21.77
CA ARG A 23 46.09 33.08 22.31
C ARG A 23 45.75 31.58 22.42
N THR A 24 45.13 31.20 23.53
CA THR A 24 44.78 29.80 23.87
C THR A 24 44.01 29.09 22.75
N THR A 25 43.05 29.75 22.11
CA THR A 25 42.29 29.18 20.98
C THR A 25 43.17 28.87 19.77
N ARG A 26 44.12 29.77 19.43
CA ARG A 26 45.08 29.54 18.35
C ARG A 26 46.06 28.43 18.71
N MET A 27 46.48 28.35 19.96
CA MET A 27 47.35 27.27 20.46
C MET A 27 46.64 25.91 20.41
N MET A 28 45.37 25.87 20.82
CA MET A 28 44.54 24.68 20.75
C MET A 28 44.35 24.19 19.32
N VAL A 29 43.99 25.08 18.38
CA VAL A 29 43.70 24.68 16.98
C VAL A 29 44.97 24.43 16.16
N ALA A 30 46.05 25.20 16.37
CA ALA A 30 47.25 25.11 15.53
C ALA A 30 48.28 24.10 16.04
N HIS A 31 48.31 23.80 17.35
CA HIS A 31 49.33 22.94 17.95
C HIS A 31 48.77 21.70 18.62
N VAL A 32 47.65 21.81 19.35
CA VAL A 32 47.11 20.68 20.13
C VAL A 32 46.19 19.80 19.28
N LEU A 33 45.23 20.39 18.58
CA LEU A 33 44.22 19.69 17.80
C LEU A 33 44.80 18.82 16.69
N PRO A 34 45.78 19.25 15.86
CA PRO A 34 46.31 18.41 14.78
C PRO A 34 47.03 17.17 15.29
N ILE A 35 47.66 17.27 16.48
CA ILE A 35 48.33 16.16 17.14
C ILE A 35 47.31 15.21 17.74
N LEU A 36 46.27 15.75 18.39
CA LEU A 36 45.17 14.94 18.93
C LEU A 36 44.35 14.27 17.82
N LEU A 37 44.09 14.92 16.69
CA LEU A 37 43.25 14.41 15.62
C LEU A 37 43.78 13.09 15.07
N ALA A 38 45.10 12.98 14.94
CA ALA A 38 45.78 11.77 14.50
C ALA A 38 45.55 10.60 15.49
N ALA A 39 45.70 10.85 16.80
CA ALA A 39 45.40 9.88 17.85
C ALA A 39 43.89 9.54 17.91
N LEU A 40 43.02 10.52 17.66
CA LEU A 40 41.57 10.33 17.67
C LEU A 40 41.07 9.51 16.49
N ILE A 41 41.68 9.63 15.31
CA ILE A 41 41.34 8.80 14.15
C ILE A 41 41.67 7.33 14.41
N SER A 42 42.84 7.06 14.98
CA SER A 42 43.21 5.69 15.38
C SER A 42 42.27 5.16 16.47
N LEU A 43 41.98 5.96 17.49
CA LEU A 43 41.06 5.59 18.55
C LEU A 43 39.65 5.33 18.01
N ALA A 44 39.15 6.16 17.09
CA ALA A 44 37.85 5.96 16.45
C ALA A 44 37.80 4.64 15.67
N ALA A 45 38.87 4.26 14.96
CA ALA A 45 38.94 2.98 14.27
C ALA A 45 38.91 1.78 15.23
N LEU A 46 39.55 1.89 16.40
CA LEU A 46 39.48 0.86 17.45
C LEU A 46 38.09 0.78 18.10
N GLU A 47 37.45 1.93 18.35
CA GLU A 47 36.10 2.02 18.90
C GLU A 47 35.05 1.45 17.92
N MET A 48 35.25 1.59 16.60
CA MET A 48 34.37 0.96 15.60
C MET A 48 34.37 -0.57 15.71
N GLY A 49 35.51 -1.18 16.04
CA GLY A 49 35.57 -2.62 16.34
C GLY A 49 34.73 -3.00 17.56
N ALA A 50 34.76 -2.18 18.61
CA ALA A 50 33.95 -2.38 19.81
C ALA A 50 32.44 -2.18 19.55
N VAL A 51 32.06 -1.18 18.74
CA VAL A 51 30.68 -0.94 18.33
C VAL A 51 30.12 -2.11 17.51
N LEU A 52 30.91 -2.64 16.57
CA LEU A 52 30.51 -3.81 15.78
C LEU A 52 30.31 -5.06 16.65
N MET A 53 31.13 -5.23 17.69
CA MET A 53 30.97 -6.30 18.68
C MET A 53 29.65 -6.12 19.46
N LEU A 54 29.36 -4.92 19.93
CA LEU A 54 28.11 -4.59 20.62
C LEU A 54 26.87 -4.85 19.74
N LEU A 55 26.92 -4.49 18.45
CA LEU A 55 25.83 -4.74 17.50
C LEU A 55 25.57 -6.24 17.30
N GLY A 56 26.63 -7.05 17.24
CA GLY A 56 26.49 -8.51 17.19
C GLY A 56 25.86 -9.09 18.46
N GLU A 57 26.23 -8.56 19.63
CA GLU A 57 25.64 -8.94 20.92
C GLU A 57 24.16 -8.57 21.03
N LEU A 58 23.79 -7.35 20.64
CA LEU A 58 22.40 -6.89 20.63
C LEU A 58 21.53 -7.68 19.64
N GLY A 59 22.05 -7.94 18.43
CA GLY A 59 21.37 -8.77 17.43
C GLY A 59 21.11 -10.20 17.92
N PHE A 60 22.06 -10.79 18.66
CA PHE A 60 21.88 -12.11 19.28
C PHE A 60 20.78 -12.15 20.36
N VAL A 61 20.50 -11.01 21.02
CA VAL A 61 19.45 -10.87 22.04
C VAL A 61 18.11 -10.43 21.42
N GLY A 62 18.08 -10.16 20.11
CA GLY A 62 16.86 -9.78 19.39
C GLY A 62 16.55 -8.28 19.40
N ILE A 63 17.57 -7.43 19.59
CA ILE A 63 17.44 -5.97 19.55
C ILE A 63 18.12 -5.46 18.28
N PHE A 64 17.33 -4.84 17.42
CA PHE A 64 17.76 -4.42 16.07
C PHE A 64 17.61 -2.92 15.90
N ILE A 65 18.59 -2.30 15.25
CA ILE A 65 18.58 -0.87 14.96
C ILE A 65 17.94 -0.61 13.59
N GLY A 66 17.95 -1.60 12.68
CA GLY A 66 17.38 -1.50 11.33
C GLY A 66 15.87 -1.71 11.21
N GLY A 67 15.13 -1.81 12.33
CA GLY A 67 13.66 -1.90 12.31
C GLY A 67 13.08 -3.30 12.11
N GLY A 68 13.76 -4.37 12.56
CA GLY A 68 13.18 -5.72 12.59
C GLY A 68 11.99 -5.79 13.55
N ALA A 69 10.85 -6.30 13.08
CA ALA A 69 9.64 -6.49 13.88
C ALA A 69 9.34 -8.00 14.03
N PHE A 70 8.84 -8.36 15.21
CA PHE A 70 8.25 -9.69 15.44
C PHE A 70 6.76 -9.57 15.15
N ALA A 71 6.28 -10.30 14.15
CA ALA A 71 4.86 -10.37 13.84
C ALA A 71 4.35 -11.79 14.11
N GLU A 72 3.21 -11.87 14.80
CA GLU A 72 2.40 -13.08 14.88
C GLU A 72 1.48 -13.06 13.64
N LEU A 73 1.62 -14.07 12.78
CA LEU A 73 1.12 -14.04 11.39
C LEU A 73 -0.30 -14.62 11.24
N ASP A 74 -0.84 -15.21 12.29
CA ASP A 74 -2.19 -15.78 12.41
C ASP A 74 -2.45 -16.13 13.88
N VAL A 75 -3.72 -16.20 14.31
CA VAL A 75 -4.10 -16.52 15.70
C VAL A 75 -3.55 -17.90 16.08
N GLY A 76 -2.54 -17.93 16.96
CA GLY A 76 -1.91 -19.16 17.46
C GLY A 76 -0.72 -19.69 16.64
N SER A 77 -0.13 -18.87 15.76
CA SER A 77 1.08 -19.22 14.99
C SER A 77 2.38 -18.81 15.68
N THR A 78 3.51 -19.43 15.28
CA THR A 78 4.85 -19.09 15.81
C THR A 78 5.34 -17.73 15.29
N LEU A 79 5.83 -16.86 16.19
CA LEU A 79 6.48 -15.57 15.87
C LEU A 79 7.49 -15.68 14.73
N PHE A 80 7.22 -14.99 13.63
CA PHE A 80 8.12 -14.90 12.48
C PHE A 80 8.88 -13.58 12.53
N HIS A 81 10.20 -13.64 12.35
CA HIS A 81 11.06 -12.46 12.34
C HIS A 81 11.36 -12.06 10.90
N TYR A 82 10.90 -10.88 10.50
CA TYR A 82 11.20 -10.31 9.19
C TYR A 82 12.09 -9.07 9.35
N SER A 83 13.17 -9.01 8.57
CA SER A 83 14.18 -7.95 8.60
C SER A 83 14.33 -7.39 7.19
N ASP A 84 13.73 -6.24 6.92
CA ASP A 84 13.76 -5.56 5.61
C ASP A 84 15.17 -5.12 5.19
N VAL A 85 16.04 -4.83 6.16
CA VAL A 85 17.46 -4.53 5.92
C VAL A 85 18.28 -5.76 6.32
N PRO A 86 19.16 -6.29 5.45
CA PRO A 86 20.05 -7.39 5.79
C PRO A 86 21.12 -6.90 6.77
N GLU A 87 20.81 -6.86 8.06
CA GLU A 87 21.76 -6.58 9.12
C GLU A 87 22.36 -7.89 9.65
N TRP A 88 23.70 -7.95 9.79
CA TRP A 88 24.36 -9.18 10.23
C TRP A 88 23.95 -9.61 11.65
N GLY A 89 23.53 -8.66 12.49
CA GLY A 89 22.99 -8.91 13.82
C GLY A 89 21.65 -9.64 13.79
N SER A 90 20.70 -9.21 12.95
CA SER A 90 19.42 -9.90 12.78
C SER A 90 19.57 -11.29 12.16
N LEU A 91 20.54 -11.49 11.27
CA LEU A 91 20.85 -12.82 10.72
C LEU A 91 21.34 -13.81 11.78
N LEU A 92 21.86 -13.33 12.92
CA LEU A 92 22.22 -14.16 14.07
C LEU A 92 21.07 -14.39 15.05
N SER A 93 19.99 -13.62 14.92
CA SER A 93 18.76 -13.81 15.68
C SER A 93 18.00 -15.04 15.15
N GLY A 94 17.29 -15.77 16.02
CA GLY A 94 16.55 -16.98 15.63
C GLY A 94 17.39 -18.21 15.25
N VAL A 95 18.70 -18.04 15.00
CA VAL A 95 19.63 -19.13 14.66
C VAL A 95 19.60 -20.28 15.67
N ARG A 96 19.31 -20.03 16.95
CA ARG A 96 19.19 -21.10 17.96
C ARG A 96 18.16 -22.17 17.60
N GLN A 97 17.08 -21.80 16.93
CA GLN A 97 16.02 -22.73 16.53
C GLN A 97 16.47 -23.62 15.35
N TYR A 98 17.29 -23.06 14.46
CA TYR A 98 17.74 -23.73 13.23
C TYR A 98 19.18 -24.27 13.31
N ALA A 99 19.93 -24.00 14.39
CA ALA A 99 21.35 -24.30 14.51
C ALA A 99 21.68 -25.79 14.36
N ARG A 100 20.75 -26.68 14.71
CA ARG A 100 20.92 -28.14 14.54
C ARG A 100 20.73 -28.59 13.09
N ALA A 101 19.81 -27.96 12.35
CA ALA A 101 19.50 -28.33 10.98
C ALA A 101 20.40 -27.61 9.96
N TYR A 102 20.69 -26.34 10.22
CA TYR A 102 21.36 -25.43 9.30
C TYR A 102 22.45 -24.61 10.02
N PRO A 103 23.55 -25.24 10.48
CA PRO A 103 24.59 -24.59 11.28
C PRO A 103 25.32 -23.45 10.53
N TRP A 104 25.33 -23.48 9.19
CA TRP A 104 25.97 -22.45 8.36
C TRP A 104 25.28 -21.07 8.45
N LEU A 105 24.00 -21.02 8.83
CA LEU A 105 23.28 -19.76 9.04
C LEU A 105 23.94 -18.90 10.14
N ALA A 106 24.59 -19.54 11.12
CA ALA A 106 25.38 -18.84 12.14
C ALA A 106 26.77 -18.41 11.64
N ILE A 107 27.41 -19.29 10.85
CA ILE A 107 28.84 -19.19 10.53
C ILE A 107 29.15 -18.01 9.62
N TYR A 108 28.36 -17.80 8.57
CA TYR A 108 28.60 -16.72 7.60
C TYR A 108 28.53 -15.30 8.22
N PRO A 109 27.45 -14.91 8.91
CA PRO A 109 27.40 -13.60 9.56
C PRO A 109 28.43 -13.46 10.68
N ALA A 110 28.68 -14.50 11.47
CA ALA A 110 29.73 -14.47 12.51
C ALA A 110 31.13 -14.25 11.92
N PHE A 111 31.43 -14.88 10.79
CA PHE A 111 32.71 -14.72 10.10
C PHE A 111 32.85 -13.32 9.47
N ALA A 112 31.77 -12.75 8.95
CA ALA A 112 31.74 -11.37 8.46
C ALA A 112 32.05 -10.36 9.58
N PHE A 113 31.42 -10.51 10.75
CA PHE A 113 31.74 -9.71 11.94
C PHE A 113 33.21 -9.87 12.35
N PHE A 114 33.71 -11.10 12.40
CA PHE A 114 35.11 -11.38 12.75
C PHE A 114 36.09 -10.65 11.82
N ILE A 115 35.91 -10.76 10.50
CA ILE A 115 36.77 -10.07 9.52
C ILE A 115 36.70 -8.56 9.70
N ALA A 116 35.50 -8.00 9.86
CA ALA A 116 35.31 -6.56 10.00
C ALA A 116 35.99 -6.03 11.29
N ILE A 117 35.76 -6.69 12.43
CA ILE A 117 36.33 -6.29 13.71
C ILE A 117 37.86 -6.37 13.68
N VAL A 118 38.41 -7.48 13.17
CA VAL A 118 39.87 -7.63 13.02
C VAL A 118 40.42 -6.60 12.05
N GLY A 119 39.73 -6.34 10.93
CA GLY A 119 40.10 -5.34 9.94
C GLY A 119 40.20 -3.93 10.53
N PHE A 120 39.17 -3.48 11.25
CA PHE A 120 39.16 -2.17 11.91
C PHE A 120 40.22 -2.06 13.01
N ASN A 121 40.41 -3.11 13.80
CA ASN A 121 41.43 -3.13 14.84
C ASN A 121 42.85 -3.07 14.28
N LEU A 122 43.14 -3.86 13.24
CA LEU A 122 44.45 -3.84 12.56
C LEU A 122 44.68 -2.53 11.81
N PHE A 123 43.64 -1.96 11.20
CA PHE A 123 43.72 -0.67 10.53
C PHE A 123 43.97 0.48 11.51
N GLY A 124 43.26 0.51 12.64
CA GLY A 124 43.44 1.49 13.70
C GLY A 124 44.84 1.44 14.30
N GLU A 125 45.35 0.23 14.55
CA GLU A 125 46.72 -0.01 15.02
C GLU A 125 47.77 0.34 13.94
N GLY A 126 47.48 0.06 12.67
CA GLY A 126 48.33 0.43 11.54
C GLY A 126 48.47 1.94 11.38
N ILE A 127 47.36 2.68 11.48
CA ILE A 127 47.35 4.14 11.49
C ILE A 127 48.12 4.65 12.71
N ARG A 128 47.88 4.08 13.90
CA ARG A 128 48.58 4.46 15.13
C ARG A 128 50.09 4.35 14.97
N ARG A 129 50.57 3.18 14.54
CA ARG A 129 51.99 2.90 14.33
C ARG A 129 52.58 3.82 13.27
N MET A 130 51.85 4.08 12.18
CA MET A 130 52.31 5.01 11.14
C MET A 130 52.48 6.43 11.69
N ILE A 131 51.55 6.90 12.52
CA ILE A 131 51.62 8.22 13.17
C ILE A 131 52.79 8.27 14.15
N GLU A 132 52.96 7.25 14.98
CA GLU A 132 54.03 7.16 15.98
C GLU A 132 55.43 7.04 15.36
N THR A 133 55.56 6.31 14.24
CA THR A 133 56.86 5.96 13.63
C THR A 133 57.31 6.95 12.55
N VAL A 134 56.39 7.44 11.71
CA VAL A 134 56.73 8.22 10.50
C VAL A 134 56.63 9.73 10.76
N GLY A 135 56.00 10.17 11.86
CA GLY A 135 55.90 11.59 12.19
C GLY A 135 55.24 12.42 11.07
N VAL A 136 54.23 11.84 10.40
CA VAL A 136 53.54 12.51 9.30
C VAL A 136 52.82 13.75 9.86
N GLY A 137 53.35 14.93 9.56
CA GLY A 137 52.73 16.19 9.93
C GLY A 137 51.45 16.41 9.13
N PHE A 138 50.30 16.04 9.70
CA PHE A 138 48.95 16.26 9.14
C PHE A 138 48.60 17.74 8.88
N GLY A 139 49.47 18.69 9.26
CA GLY A 139 49.26 20.13 9.07
C GLY A 139 49.08 20.59 7.62
N LYS A 140 49.51 19.79 6.61
CA LYS A 140 49.23 20.09 5.19
C LYS A 140 47.89 19.52 4.69
N ILE A 141 47.40 18.44 5.29
CA ILE A 141 46.15 17.77 4.89
C ILE A 141 44.94 18.48 5.51
N PHE A 142 45.05 18.94 6.75
CA PHE A 142 43.99 19.66 7.49
C PHE A 142 44.21 21.18 7.54
N ASN A 143 44.83 21.76 6.52
CA ASN A 143 44.87 23.22 6.39
C ASN A 143 43.43 23.74 6.19
N ARG A 144 43.07 24.88 6.81
CA ARG A 144 41.75 25.52 6.66
C ARG A 144 41.34 25.68 5.20
N PHE A 145 42.31 25.88 4.31
CA PHE A 145 42.06 25.98 2.87
C PHE A 145 41.77 24.62 2.24
N THR A 146 42.46 23.54 2.62
CA THR A 146 42.20 22.18 2.12
C THR A 146 40.85 21.66 2.62
N VAL A 147 40.50 21.91 3.87
CA VAL A 147 39.18 21.54 4.43
C VAL A 147 38.06 22.37 3.79
N ALA A 148 38.24 23.68 3.63
CA ALA A 148 37.25 24.52 2.95
C ALA A 148 37.10 24.13 1.47
N LEU A 149 38.19 23.75 0.80
CA LEU A 149 38.16 23.30 -0.60
C LEU A 149 37.54 21.91 -0.73
N ALA A 150 37.76 21.00 0.23
CA ALA A 150 37.08 19.71 0.29
C ALA A 150 35.58 19.85 0.58
N LEU A 151 35.19 20.70 1.54
CA LEU A 151 33.79 21.00 1.82
C LEU A 151 33.12 21.72 0.65
N GLY A 152 33.79 22.71 0.06
CA GLY A 152 33.33 23.39 -1.15
C GLY A 152 33.21 22.42 -2.32
N GLY A 153 34.16 21.51 -2.49
CA GLY A 153 34.13 20.45 -3.48
C GLY A 153 32.98 19.47 -3.26
N LEU A 154 32.72 19.05 -2.01
CA LEU A 154 31.58 18.19 -1.66
C LEU A 154 30.24 18.90 -1.88
N LEU A 155 30.13 20.19 -1.56
CA LEU A 155 28.94 20.99 -1.81
C LEU A 155 28.70 21.20 -3.31
N ILE A 156 29.74 21.54 -4.08
CA ILE A 156 29.67 21.68 -5.54
C ILE A 156 29.34 20.34 -6.19
N PHE A 157 29.94 19.24 -5.73
CA PHE A 157 29.66 17.91 -6.23
C PHE A 157 28.23 17.47 -5.89
N GLY A 158 27.76 17.72 -4.67
CA GLY A 158 26.38 17.48 -4.27
C GLY A 158 25.39 18.30 -5.08
N TRP A 159 25.68 19.59 -5.29
CA TRP A 159 24.89 20.49 -6.12
C TRP A 159 24.88 20.05 -7.59
N ALA A 160 26.03 19.71 -8.16
CA ALA A 160 26.14 19.22 -9.53
C ALA A 160 25.37 17.90 -9.69
N ARG A 161 25.59 16.92 -8.81
CA ARG A 161 24.85 15.64 -8.83
C ARG A 161 23.33 15.85 -8.78
N ALA A 162 22.86 16.81 -7.98
CA ALA A 162 21.43 17.10 -7.86
C ALA A 162 20.83 17.84 -9.07
N ASN A 163 21.64 18.56 -9.86
CA ASN A 163 21.14 19.46 -10.91
C ASN A 163 21.61 19.09 -12.34
N THR A 164 22.55 18.16 -12.51
CA THR A 164 23.11 17.80 -13.82
C THR A 164 22.94 16.31 -14.17
N GLY A 165 22.21 15.54 -13.37
CA GLY A 165 21.90 14.13 -13.63
C GLY A 165 20.56 13.90 -14.35
N SER A 166 20.29 12.64 -14.74
CA SER A 166 19.02 12.20 -15.34
C SER A 166 17.79 12.66 -14.56
N ILE A 167 17.90 12.67 -13.23
CA ILE A 167 16.83 13.12 -12.34
C ILE A 167 16.43 14.59 -12.52
N ALA A 168 17.37 15.49 -12.81
CA ALA A 168 17.05 16.90 -13.01
C ALA A 168 16.26 17.10 -14.31
N TYR A 169 16.58 16.31 -15.33
CA TYR A 169 15.83 16.24 -16.58
C TYR A 169 14.43 15.66 -16.37
N TYR A 170 14.28 14.53 -15.67
CA TYR A 170 12.95 13.96 -15.35
C TYR A 170 12.11 14.94 -14.54
N ARG A 171 12.71 15.62 -13.56
CA ARG A 171 12.02 16.62 -12.75
C ARG A 171 11.48 17.77 -13.59
N GLN A 172 12.26 18.26 -14.55
CA GLN A 172 11.80 19.32 -15.45
C GLN A 172 10.60 18.88 -16.27
N GLN A 173 10.58 17.63 -16.72
CA GLN A 173 9.46 17.09 -17.50
C GLN A 173 8.24 16.75 -16.63
N ALA A 174 8.46 16.29 -15.40
CA ALA A 174 7.38 16.00 -14.46
C ALA A 174 6.55 17.26 -14.16
N ARG A 175 7.17 18.44 -14.15
CA ARG A 175 6.50 19.75 -14.03
C ARG A 175 5.62 20.14 -15.22
N ALA A 176 5.60 19.33 -16.29
CA ALA A 176 4.69 19.55 -17.41
C ALA A 176 3.29 18.98 -17.14
N PHE A 177 3.09 18.27 -16.02
CA PHE A 177 1.77 17.80 -15.57
C PHE A 177 0.87 19.01 -15.27
N ASP A 178 -0.34 19.03 -15.82
CA ASP A 178 -1.29 20.13 -15.67
C ASP A 178 -2.49 19.70 -14.81
N GLY A 179 -2.55 20.20 -13.57
CA GLY A 179 -3.65 19.90 -12.64
C GLY A 179 -5.00 20.44 -13.10
N GLN A 180 -5.04 21.53 -13.87
CA GLN A 180 -6.29 22.07 -14.43
C GLN A 180 -6.82 21.17 -15.54
N GLN A 181 -5.93 20.62 -16.37
CA GLN A 181 -6.30 19.65 -17.40
C GLN A 181 -6.83 18.35 -16.77
N ALA A 182 -6.17 17.86 -15.71
CA ALA A 182 -6.66 16.72 -14.94
C ALA A 182 -8.05 17.01 -14.33
N LEU A 183 -8.25 18.17 -13.70
CA LEU A 183 -9.55 18.56 -13.16
C LEU A 183 -10.64 18.63 -14.25
N ALA A 184 -10.30 19.15 -15.43
CA ALA A 184 -11.22 19.18 -16.57
C ALA A 184 -11.61 17.77 -17.03
N GLN A 185 -10.67 16.81 -17.03
CA GLN A 185 -10.96 15.40 -17.33
C GLN A 185 -11.87 14.76 -16.28
N VAL A 186 -11.69 15.07 -14.99
CA VAL A 186 -12.65 14.66 -13.95
C VAL A 186 -14.03 15.21 -14.28
N GLY A 187 -14.13 16.49 -14.62
CA GLY A 187 -15.40 17.12 -14.99
C GLY A 187 -16.09 16.46 -16.20
N GLN A 188 -15.33 15.95 -17.16
CA GLN A 188 -15.88 15.13 -18.26
C GLN A 188 -16.41 13.80 -17.74
N LEU A 189 -15.61 13.07 -16.95
CA LEU A 189 -15.99 11.76 -16.41
C LEU A 189 -17.20 11.85 -15.48
N THR A 190 -17.40 12.97 -14.78
CA THR A 190 -18.55 13.22 -13.89
C THR A 190 -19.74 13.85 -14.61
N ALA A 191 -19.69 14.02 -15.94
CA ALA A 191 -20.79 14.60 -16.68
C ALA A 191 -22.05 13.73 -16.58
N PRO A 192 -23.27 14.33 -16.54
CA PRO A 192 -24.53 13.58 -16.38
C PRO A 192 -24.73 12.45 -17.40
N GLN A 193 -24.21 12.61 -18.62
CA GLN A 193 -24.27 11.62 -19.69
C GLN A 193 -23.58 10.29 -19.35
N PHE A 194 -22.66 10.29 -18.38
CA PHE A 194 -21.97 9.08 -17.93
C PHE A 194 -22.65 8.43 -16.72
N GLU A 195 -23.78 8.95 -16.24
CA GLU A 195 -24.63 8.28 -15.21
C GLU A 195 -23.85 7.86 -13.94
N GLY A 196 -22.91 8.72 -13.50
CA GLY A 196 -22.01 8.44 -12.37
C GLY A 196 -20.94 7.40 -12.66
N ARG A 197 -20.94 6.80 -13.86
CA ARG A 197 -20.13 5.63 -14.26
C ARG A 197 -20.50 4.39 -13.45
N SER A 198 -21.75 4.36 -13.01
CA SER A 198 -22.26 3.36 -12.08
C SER A 198 -22.36 2.00 -12.74
N LEU A 199 -21.89 0.97 -12.05
CA LEU A 199 -21.99 -0.42 -12.50
C LEU A 199 -23.45 -0.75 -12.86
N GLY A 200 -23.68 -1.33 -14.04
CA GLY A 200 -25.03 -1.63 -14.54
C GLY A 200 -25.64 -0.57 -15.47
N THR A 201 -25.07 0.63 -15.58
CA THR A 201 -25.60 1.71 -16.44
C THR A 201 -24.99 1.73 -17.84
N GLN A 202 -25.64 2.43 -18.78
CA GLN A 202 -25.05 2.68 -20.10
C GLN A 202 -23.86 3.64 -19.98
N GLY A 203 -23.96 4.65 -19.11
CA GLY A 203 -22.91 5.63 -18.86
C GLY A 203 -21.56 5.04 -18.43
N MET A 204 -21.54 3.91 -17.72
CA MET A 204 -20.30 3.14 -17.47
C MET A 204 -19.63 2.69 -18.78
N GLY A 205 -20.42 2.15 -19.70
CA GLY A 205 -19.94 1.75 -21.02
C GLY A 205 -19.42 2.94 -21.83
N ASP A 206 -20.20 4.01 -21.89
CA ASP A 206 -19.83 5.23 -22.63
C ASP A 206 -18.54 5.86 -22.06
N SER A 207 -18.33 5.74 -20.75
CA SER A 207 -17.09 6.17 -20.09
C SER A 207 -15.89 5.30 -20.50
N ALA A 208 -16.06 3.99 -20.58
CA ALA A 208 -15.02 3.09 -21.05
C ALA A 208 -14.61 3.42 -22.51
N ASP A 209 -15.60 3.72 -23.36
CA ASP A 209 -15.36 4.12 -24.74
C ASP A 209 -14.64 5.47 -24.82
N TRP A 210 -15.02 6.43 -23.98
CA TRP A 210 -14.31 7.72 -23.88
C TRP A 210 -12.86 7.56 -23.43
N ILE A 211 -12.59 6.75 -22.39
CA ILE A 211 -11.22 6.48 -21.91
C ILE A 211 -10.40 5.80 -23.01
N ALA A 212 -10.97 4.84 -23.75
CA ALA A 212 -10.29 4.19 -24.86
C ALA A 212 -9.92 5.18 -25.97
N GLN A 213 -10.82 6.12 -26.30
CA GLN A 213 -10.53 7.21 -27.25
C GLN A 213 -9.42 8.12 -26.73
N GLN A 214 -9.37 8.41 -25.42
CA GLN A 214 -8.27 9.18 -24.84
C GLN A 214 -6.95 8.41 -24.99
N PHE A 215 -6.90 7.13 -24.63
CA PHE A 215 -5.71 6.28 -24.78
C PHE A 215 -5.21 6.25 -26.22
N GLU A 216 -6.09 6.09 -27.19
CA GLU A 216 -5.75 6.12 -28.62
C GLU A 216 -5.22 7.50 -29.04
N SER A 217 -5.90 8.59 -28.65
CA SER A 217 -5.48 9.96 -28.98
C SER A 217 -4.12 10.34 -28.38
N LEU A 218 -3.78 9.72 -27.25
CA LEU A 218 -2.50 9.86 -26.56
C LEU A 218 -1.43 8.89 -27.09
N GLY A 219 -1.72 8.15 -28.17
CA GLY A 219 -0.75 7.30 -28.86
C GLY A 219 -0.40 6.01 -28.13
N LEU A 220 -1.28 5.51 -27.26
CA LEU A 220 -1.15 4.17 -26.68
C LEU A 220 -1.57 3.10 -27.67
N PHE A 221 -0.92 1.94 -27.60
CA PHE A 221 -1.34 0.75 -28.33
C PHE A 221 -2.43 0.00 -27.54
N SER A 222 -3.38 -0.59 -28.26
CA SER A 222 -4.39 -1.48 -27.68
C SER A 222 -3.76 -2.73 -27.07
N ALA A 223 -4.09 -3.04 -25.81
CA ALA A 223 -3.59 -4.23 -25.11
C ALA A 223 -4.70 -5.09 -24.48
N GLY A 224 -5.95 -4.84 -24.86
CA GLY A 224 -7.11 -5.67 -24.53
C GLY A 224 -7.28 -6.90 -25.43
N GLU A 225 -8.44 -7.53 -25.30
CA GLU A 225 -8.86 -8.71 -26.04
C GLU A 225 -9.00 -8.38 -27.53
N ASN A 226 -8.62 -9.32 -28.39
CA ASN A 226 -8.72 -9.20 -29.85
C ASN A 226 -8.08 -7.92 -30.44
N ALA A 227 -7.00 -7.44 -29.83
CA ALA A 227 -6.33 -6.18 -30.20
C ALA A 227 -7.24 -4.94 -30.12
N THR A 228 -8.21 -4.96 -29.20
CA THR A 228 -8.97 -3.77 -28.78
C THR A 228 -8.37 -3.18 -27.51
N PHE A 229 -8.87 -2.03 -27.06
CA PHE A 229 -8.54 -1.53 -25.71
C PHE A 229 -9.32 -2.27 -24.61
N PHE A 230 -10.26 -3.15 -24.93
CA PHE A 230 -11.21 -3.67 -23.95
C PHE A 230 -10.85 -5.07 -23.48
N GLN A 231 -11.03 -5.33 -22.20
CA GLN A 231 -11.09 -6.67 -21.63
C GLN A 231 -12.39 -6.79 -20.85
N ASN A 232 -13.22 -7.78 -21.20
CA ASN A 232 -14.50 -7.97 -20.53
C ASN A 232 -14.38 -8.99 -19.39
N ARG A 233 -14.95 -8.66 -18.25
CA ARG A 233 -15.08 -9.58 -17.11
C ARG A 233 -16.53 -9.64 -16.68
N ALA A 234 -17.04 -10.86 -16.54
CA ALA A 234 -18.39 -11.09 -16.06
C ALA A 234 -18.43 -10.80 -14.56
N ARG A 235 -19.42 -10.01 -14.12
CA ARG A 235 -19.58 -9.57 -12.75
C ARG A 235 -20.97 -9.88 -12.23
N GLU A 236 -21.03 -10.16 -10.94
CA GLU A 236 -22.27 -10.42 -10.22
C GLU A 236 -22.38 -9.45 -9.04
N PHE A 237 -23.49 -8.73 -8.96
CA PHE A 237 -23.77 -7.76 -7.91
C PHE A 237 -25.27 -7.63 -7.68
N THR A 238 -25.66 -6.97 -6.59
CA THR A 238 -27.05 -6.66 -6.29
C THR A 238 -27.39 -5.23 -6.70
N GLN A 239 -28.47 -5.07 -7.45
CA GLN A 239 -29.13 -3.80 -7.72
C GLN A 239 -30.24 -3.61 -6.69
N ILE A 240 -30.16 -2.56 -5.87
CA ILE A 240 -31.22 -2.23 -4.92
C ILE A 240 -32.33 -1.47 -5.66
N ASN A 241 -33.57 -1.89 -5.44
CA ASN A 241 -34.74 -1.41 -6.16
C ASN A 241 -35.49 -0.32 -5.39
N SER A 242 -35.47 -0.38 -4.07
CA SER A 242 -36.09 0.60 -3.18
C SER A 242 -35.30 0.74 -1.88
N PRO A 243 -35.37 1.89 -1.17
CA PRO A 243 -34.69 2.05 0.11
C PRO A 243 -35.06 0.92 1.07
N GLY A 244 -34.08 0.35 1.76
CA GLY A 244 -34.31 -0.66 2.78
C GLY A 244 -35.30 -0.20 3.86
N GLN A 245 -36.02 -1.15 4.44
CA GLN A 245 -37.00 -0.91 5.50
C GLN A 245 -36.56 -1.64 6.77
N LEU A 246 -36.64 -0.96 7.90
CA LEU A 246 -36.42 -1.51 9.22
C LEU A 246 -37.49 -0.95 10.15
N ASP A 247 -38.39 -1.81 10.62
CA ASP A 247 -39.41 -1.47 11.60
C ASP A 247 -39.09 -2.15 12.93
N ILE A 248 -39.04 -1.36 14.00
CA ILE A 248 -38.90 -1.86 15.36
C ILE A 248 -40.29 -1.88 16.01
N LEU A 249 -40.74 -3.05 16.47
CA LEU A 249 -42.08 -3.24 17.03
C LEU A 249 -42.17 -2.80 18.49
N ASP A 250 -41.60 -1.63 18.82
CA ASP A 250 -41.52 -1.04 20.16
C ASP A 250 -42.46 0.17 20.36
N GLY A 251 -43.17 0.59 19.31
CA GLY A 251 -44.12 1.72 19.34
C GLY A 251 -43.46 3.11 19.31
N GLN A 252 -42.14 3.18 19.14
CA GLN A 252 -41.40 4.42 18.90
C GLN A 252 -41.36 4.75 17.40
N PRO A 253 -40.89 5.95 16.99
CA PRO A 253 -40.74 6.28 15.57
C PRO A 253 -39.92 5.24 14.80
N ALA A 254 -40.32 4.98 13.56
CA ALA A 254 -39.59 4.09 12.66
C ALA A 254 -38.17 4.65 12.40
N PRO A 255 -37.14 3.80 12.41
CA PRO A 255 -35.79 4.14 11.94
C PRO A 255 -35.80 4.84 10.57
N GLU A 256 -34.90 5.80 10.39
CA GLU A 256 -34.74 6.55 9.13
C GLU A 256 -33.58 5.98 8.27
N TYR A 257 -33.87 5.71 7.00
CA TYR A 257 -32.88 5.23 6.03
C TYR A 257 -31.75 6.25 5.81
N ARG A 258 -30.49 5.80 5.77
CA ARG A 258 -29.24 6.60 5.75
C ARG A 258 -28.96 7.47 6.98
N THR A 259 -29.83 7.49 7.97
CA THR A 259 -29.56 8.14 9.26
C THR A 259 -29.31 7.09 10.33
N ASP A 260 -30.21 6.12 10.44
CA ASP A 260 -30.16 5.07 11.46
C ASP A 260 -29.66 3.73 10.93
N PHE A 261 -29.91 3.45 9.65
CA PHE A 261 -29.56 2.18 9.02
C PHE A 261 -29.37 2.29 7.49
N VAL A 262 -28.66 1.32 6.92
CA VAL A 262 -28.45 1.13 5.48
C VAL A 262 -28.17 -0.34 5.18
N GLU A 263 -28.20 -0.76 3.92
CA GLU A 263 -27.84 -2.13 3.52
C GLU A 263 -26.38 -2.46 3.87
N TYR A 264 -26.14 -3.67 4.39
CA TYR A 264 -24.80 -4.15 4.72
C TYR A 264 -24.08 -4.74 3.48
N PRO A 265 -22.90 -4.26 3.08
CA PRO A 265 -22.14 -4.80 1.94
C PRO A 265 -21.24 -5.98 2.35
N GLY A 266 -21.85 -7.09 2.79
CA GLY A 266 -21.15 -8.32 3.20
C GLY A 266 -20.71 -9.23 2.04
N TYR A 267 -20.07 -10.36 2.37
CA TYR A 267 -19.58 -11.35 1.37
C TYR A 267 -20.71 -11.97 0.55
N TYR A 268 -21.93 -12.00 1.11
CA TYR A 268 -23.13 -12.53 0.46
C TYR A 268 -24.13 -11.40 0.20
N ASN A 269 -25.10 -11.67 -0.67
CA ASN A 269 -26.19 -10.73 -0.88
C ASN A 269 -26.97 -10.47 0.41
N SER A 270 -27.47 -9.25 0.52
CA SER A 270 -28.18 -8.73 1.69
C SER A 270 -29.66 -8.52 1.40
N ILE A 271 -30.19 -9.12 0.33
CA ILE A 271 -31.60 -8.99 -0.07
C ILE A 271 -32.49 -9.96 0.70
N GLY A 272 -33.77 -9.65 0.81
CA GLY A 272 -34.79 -10.52 1.39
C GLY A 272 -35.68 -9.82 2.41
N GLU A 273 -36.52 -10.62 3.06
CA GLU A 273 -37.45 -10.17 4.08
C GLU A 273 -37.29 -11.04 5.33
N ALA A 274 -37.27 -10.42 6.50
CA ALA A 274 -37.22 -11.14 7.77
C ALA A 274 -38.06 -10.44 8.83
N ASN A 275 -38.68 -11.26 9.68
CA ASN A 275 -39.40 -10.84 10.87
C ASN A 275 -38.97 -11.77 12.00
N GLY A 276 -38.61 -11.21 13.14
CA GLY A 276 -38.21 -12.02 14.28
C GLY A 276 -37.67 -11.22 15.45
N GLN A 277 -37.40 -11.95 16.52
CA GLN A 277 -36.81 -11.40 17.73
C GLN A 277 -35.32 -11.11 17.50
N VAL A 278 -34.86 -9.96 18.00
CA VAL A 278 -33.45 -9.57 17.96
C VAL A 278 -32.69 -10.24 19.10
N ARG A 279 -31.57 -10.87 18.78
CA ARG A 279 -30.64 -11.43 19.77
C ARG A 279 -29.24 -10.88 19.54
N ALA A 280 -28.66 -10.26 20.56
CA ALA A 280 -27.27 -9.84 20.50
C ALA A 280 -26.36 -11.06 20.71
N VAL A 281 -25.41 -11.25 19.78
CA VAL A 281 -24.50 -12.40 19.80
C VAL A 281 -23.10 -11.88 20.07
N LEU A 282 -22.47 -12.40 21.12
CA LEU A 282 -21.09 -12.11 21.48
C LEU A 282 -20.23 -13.34 21.24
N MET A 283 -19.09 -13.16 20.61
CA MET A 283 -18.21 -14.25 20.21
C MET A 283 -16.80 -14.05 20.76
N GLY A 284 -16.34 -15.00 21.56
CA GLY A 284 -14.91 -15.15 21.82
C GLY A 284 -14.21 -15.73 20.58
N GLU A 285 -12.90 -15.95 20.69
CA GLU A 285 -12.13 -16.58 19.61
C GLU A 285 -12.73 -17.96 19.24
N LEU A 286 -13.23 -18.12 18.02
CA LEU A 286 -13.90 -19.36 17.60
C LEU A 286 -12.91 -20.28 16.88
N SER A 287 -12.78 -21.51 17.38
CA SER A 287 -12.00 -22.54 16.72
C SER A 287 -12.65 -22.96 15.41
N SER A 288 -11.81 -23.33 14.43
CA SER A 288 -12.29 -23.88 13.17
C SER A 288 -12.47 -25.39 13.27
N GLY A 289 -13.57 -25.90 12.71
CA GLY A 289 -13.80 -27.34 12.63
C GLY A 289 -12.78 -28.08 11.74
N ALA A 290 -12.82 -29.42 11.77
CA ALA A 290 -11.86 -30.33 11.13
C ALA A 290 -11.66 -30.17 9.60
N PHE A 291 -12.45 -29.34 8.93
CA PHE A 291 -12.39 -29.06 7.49
C PHE A 291 -12.04 -27.61 7.14
N GLY A 292 -11.48 -26.85 8.09
CA GLY A 292 -10.98 -25.49 7.87
C GLY A 292 -12.09 -24.44 7.82
N GLY A 293 -11.96 -23.41 8.65
CA GLY A 293 -12.63 -22.10 8.64
C GLY A 293 -14.16 -22.01 8.74
N ARG A 294 -14.94 -22.97 8.22
CA ARG A 294 -16.36 -22.75 7.86
C ARG A 294 -17.39 -23.39 8.79
N ALA A 295 -16.99 -24.40 9.56
CA ALA A 295 -17.85 -25.01 10.58
C ALA A 295 -17.44 -24.45 11.94
N ARG A 296 -18.36 -23.72 12.59
CA ARG A 296 -18.19 -23.18 13.96
C ARG A 296 -19.26 -23.78 14.88
N PRO A 297 -19.01 -24.96 15.46
CA PRO A 297 -20.02 -25.71 16.21
C PRO A 297 -20.54 -24.99 17.46
N ALA A 298 -19.76 -24.09 18.05
CA ALA A 298 -20.21 -23.27 19.17
C ALA A 298 -21.33 -22.31 18.75
N LEU A 299 -21.16 -21.64 17.61
CA LEU A 299 -22.13 -20.73 17.04
C LEU A 299 -23.40 -21.45 16.58
N GLU A 300 -23.26 -22.57 15.87
CA GLU A 300 -24.42 -23.36 15.40
C GLU A 300 -25.28 -23.91 16.54
N ARG A 301 -24.69 -24.21 17.69
CA ARG A 301 -25.42 -24.68 18.88
C ARG A 301 -26.12 -23.55 19.63
N ALA A 302 -25.61 -22.32 19.52
CA ALA A 302 -26.10 -21.17 20.26
C ALA A 302 -27.27 -20.45 19.57
N LEU A 303 -27.39 -20.59 18.24
CA LEU A 303 -28.33 -19.84 17.42
C LEU A 303 -29.52 -20.66 16.95
N ASP A 304 -30.69 -20.03 16.86
CA ASP A 304 -31.87 -20.54 16.16
C ASP A 304 -31.97 -19.90 14.76
N GLY A 305 -32.50 -20.63 13.77
CA GLY A 305 -32.63 -20.17 12.39
C GLY A 305 -33.71 -19.13 12.15
N GLU A 306 -34.46 -18.74 13.18
CA GLU A 306 -35.57 -17.78 13.13
C GLU A 306 -35.18 -16.40 13.71
N ASP A 307 -34.07 -16.31 14.44
CA ASP A 307 -33.64 -15.07 15.11
C ASP A 307 -32.98 -14.07 14.13
N ILE A 308 -33.13 -12.77 14.46
CA ILE A 308 -32.38 -11.67 13.85
C ILE A 308 -31.18 -11.38 14.74
N LEU A 309 -29.98 -11.48 14.19
CA LEU A 309 -28.75 -11.36 14.99
C LEU A 309 -28.27 -9.90 15.00
N LEU A 310 -28.06 -9.36 16.20
CA LEU A 310 -27.35 -8.10 16.41
C LEU A 310 -25.88 -8.38 16.70
N LEU A 311 -25.00 -7.82 15.86
CA LEU A 311 -23.55 -8.05 15.87
C LEU A 311 -22.81 -6.73 16.07
N LEU A 312 -21.79 -6.74 16.92
CA LEU A 312 -21.13 -5.51 17.40
C LEU A 312 -20.00 -5.01 16.48
N SER A 313 -19.58 -5.86 15.55
CA SER A 313 -18.53 -5.60 14.59
C SER A 313 -18.80 -6.29 13.25
N GLU A 314 -18.14 -5.80 12.19
CA GLU A 314 -18.18 -6.40 10.86
C GLU A 314 -17.39 -7.72 10.79
N GLU A 315 -16.38 -7.89 11.65
CA GLU A 315 -15.65 -9.15 11.80
C GLU A 315 -16.61 -10.25 12.28
N ASP A 316 -17.42 -9.95 13.29
CA ASP A 316 -18.47 -10.84 13.79
C ASP A 316 -19.53 -11.11 12.73
N ALA A 317 -19.86 -10.12 11.89
CA ALA A 317 -20.77 -10.31 10.77
C ALA A 317 -20.26 -11.34 9.77
N ALA A 318 -18.99 -11.24 9.35
CA ALA A 318 -18.35 -12.22 8.47
C ALA A 318 -18.34 -13.63 9.10
N ILE A 319 -18.25 -13.73 10.43
CA ILE A 319 -18.32 -15.00 11.16
C ILE A 319 -19.75 -15.55 11.23
N ALA A 320 -20.71 -14.70 11.60
CA ALA A 320 -22.12 -15.04 11.76
C ALA A 320 -22.81 -15.36 10.44
N GLU A 321 -22.22 -14.94 9.31
CA GLU A 321 -22.67 -15.28 7.97
C GLU A 321 -22.77 -16.81 7.73
N PHE A 322 -22.02 -17.62 8.49
CA PHE A 322 -22.06 -19.08 8.43
C PHE A 322 -23.10 -19.73 9.35
N GLY A 323 -23.63 -19.00 10.34
CA GLY A 323 -24.61 -19.50 11.31
C GLY A 323 -26.06 -19.55 10.78
N PRO A 324 -26.96 -20.29 11.47
CA PRO A 324 -28.40 -20.21 11.24
C PRO A 324 -28.95 -18.85 11.74
N ARG A 325 -29.81 -18.21 10.93
CA ARG A 325 -30.43 -16.90 11.21
C ARG A 325 -31.54 -16.58 10.21
N SER A 326 -32.40 -15.60 10.53
CA SER A 326 -33.39 -15.01 9.62
C SER A 326 -32.97 -13.63 9.09
N GLY A 327 -32.17 -12.87 9.82
CA GLY A 327 -31.67 -11.54 9.44
C GLY A 327 -30.39 -11.13 10.18
N LEU A 328 -29.72 -10.07 9.73
CA LEU A 328 -28.53 -9.48 10.36
C LEU A 328 -28.70 -7.98 10.59
N LEU A 329 -28.34 -7.54 11.79
CA LEU A 329 -28.11 -6.14 12.16
C LEU A 329 -26.66 -6.01 12.60
N VAL A 330 -25.87 -5.24 11.87
CA VAL A 330 -24.44 -5.06 12.13
C VAL A 330 -24.21 -3.63 12.60
N VAL A 331 -23.58 -3.44 13.75
CA VAL A 331 -23.21 -2.10 14.21
C VAL A 331 -22.09 -1.57 13.33
N ALA A 332 -22.34 -0.47 12.62
CA ALA A 332 -21.33 0.15 11.76
C ALA A 332 -20.16 0.69 12.60
N SER A 333 -18.95 0.40 12.14
CA SER A 333 -17.71 0.87 12.80
C SER A 333 -17.48 2.36 12.56
N ASP A 334 -17.83 2.83 11.36
CA ASP A 334 -17.75 4.22 10.95
C ASP A 334 -19.17 4.79 10.74
N PRO A 335 -19.58 5.83 11.49
CA PRO A 335 -20.90 6.47 11.31
C PRO A 335 -21.13 6.98 9.88
N GLN A 336 -20.07 7.28 9.14
CA GLN A 336 -20.15 7.72 7.75
C GLN A 336 -20.67 6.65 6.79
N ASP A 337 -20.60 5.36 7.15
CA ASP A 337 -21.08 4.28 6.29
C ASP A 337 -22.58 4.36 5.99
N MET A 338 -23.37 5.03 6.83
CA MET A 338 -24.80 5.30 6.57
C MET A 338 -25.00 6.10 5.26
N GLN A 339 -24.03 6.92 4.89
CA GLN A 339 -24.08 7.82 3.74
C GLN A 339 -23.29 7.29 2.52
N ARG A 340 -22.54 6.19 2.69
CA ARG A 340 -21.73 5.62 1.60
C ARG A 340 -22.57 4.70 0.72
N HIS A 341 -22.20 4.65 -0.56
CA HIS A 341 -22.81 3.79 -1.57
C HIS A 341 -21.86 2.66 -1.91
N TYR A 342 -22.17 1.45 -1.45
CA TYR A 342 -21.36 0.26 -1.68
C TYR A 342 -22.00 -0.66 -2.71
N THR A 343 -21.17 -1.34 -3.49
CA THR A 343 -21.63 -2.48 -4.29
C THR A 343 -21.91 -3.67 -3.37
N ILE A 344 -23.16 -4.11 -3.33
CA ILE A 344 -23.56 -5.30 -2.57
C ILE A 344 -23.27 -6.54 -3.41
N SER A 345 -22.69 -7.56 -2.76
CA SER A 345 -22.38 -8.85 -3.39
C SER A 345 -23.66 -9.48 -3.95
N GLY A 346 -23.63 -9.97 -5.20
CA GLY A 346 -24.73 -10.78 -5.72
C GLY A 346 -24.71 -12.24 -5.22
N ARG A 347 -23.62 -12.64 -4.54
CA ARG A 347 -23.35 -14.03 -4.17
C ARG A 347 -24.47 -14.59 -3.29
N ASN A 348 -25.19 -15.57 -3.82
CA ASN A 348 -26.18 -16.29 -3.04
C ASN A 348 -25.52 -17.33 -2.11
N ARG A 349 -25.92 -17.34 -0.84
CA ARG A 349 -25.46 -18.31 0.16
C ARG A 349 -26.25 -19.61 0.02
N ILE A 350 -25.92 -20.47 -0.94
CA ILE A 350 -26.46 -21.83 -0.99
C ILE A 350 -25.43 -22.80 -0.40
N LEU A 351 -25.66 -23.26 0.83
CA LEU A 351 -24.85 -24.28 1.48
C LEU A 351 -25.60 -25.62 1.47
N ALA A 352 -24.99 -26.64 0.87
CA ALA A 352 -25.39 -28.02 1.13
C ALA A 352 -24.75 -28.45 2.44
N ASP A 353 -25.56 -28.77 3.45
CA ASP A 353 -25.07 -29.47 4.62
C ASP A 353 -24.66 -30.89 4.18
N TYR A 354 -23.34 -31.11 4.06
CA TYR A 354 -22.74 -32.36 3.57
C TYR A 354 -23.19 -33.60 4.35
N LEU A 355 -23.69 -33.44 5.58
CA LEU A 355 -24.14 -34.54 6.43
C LEU A 355 -25.66 -34.79 6.35
N THR A 356 -26.47 -33.77 6.07
CA THR A 356 -27.94 -33.88 6.09
C THR A 356 -28.59 -33.76 4.72
N GLY A 357 -27.85 -33.35 3.69
CA GLY A 357 -28.39 -33.12 2.33
C GLY A 357 -29.39 -31.97 2.24
N LYS A 358 -29.54 -31.17 3.31
CA LYS A 358 -30.41 -29.99 3.31
C LYS A 358 -29.66 -28.82 2.69
N LEU A 359 -30.26 -28.21 1.67
CA LEU A 359 -29.86 -26.89 1.19
C LEU A 359 -30.33 -25.86 2.23
N LYS A 360 -29.39 -25.15 2.86
CA LYS A 360 -29.67 -23.94 3.64
C LYS A 360 -29.15 -22.76 2.83
N GLY A 361 -30.07 -21.94 2.35
CA GLY A 361 -29.78 -20.70 1.67
C GLY A 361 -31.05 -19.87 1.59
N LYS A 362 -31.09 -18.81 2.39
CA LYS A 362 -32.16 -17.81 2.37
C LYS A 362 -31.53 -16.50 1.94
N ASN A 363 -32.22 -15.76 1.08
CA ASN A 363 -32.09 -14.31 0.97
C ASN A 363 -32.31 -13.75 2.37
N THR A 364 -31.21 -13.44 3.05
CA THR A 364 -31.20 -13.04 4.46
C THR A 364 -30.91 -11.56 4.47
N PRO A 365 -31.88 -10.70 4.79
CA PRO A 365 -31.63 -9.28 4.85
C PRO A 365 -30.54 -8.96 5.88
N ALA A 366 -29.63 -8.08 5.49
CA ALA A 366 -28.55 -7.61 6.35
C ALA A 366 -28.45 -6.09 6.26
N LEU A 367 -28.50 -5.43 7.42
CA LEU A 367 -28.44 -3.99 7.54
C LEU A 367 -27.30 -3.60 8.45
N TRP A 368 -26.57 -2.56 8.07
CA TRP A 368 -25.80 -1.77 9.02
C TRP A 368 -26.74 -0.86 9.80
N ILE A 369 -26.47 -0.70 11.09
CA ILE A 369 -27.18 0.22 11.97
C ILE A 369 -26.19 1.07 12.76
N THR A 370 -26.62 2.25 13.20
CA THR A 370 -25.82 3.09 14.09
C THR A 370 -25.70 2.47 15.49
N GLU A 371 -24.66 2.87 16.23
CA GLU A 371 -24.53 2.48 17.64
C GLU A 371 -25.71 2.97 18.49
N GLU A 372 -26.29 4.13 18.17
CA GLU A 372 -27.50 4.63 18.82
C GLU A 372 -28.69 3.71 18.61
N MET A 373 -28.90 3.24 17.37
CA MET A 373 -29.97 2.31 17.03
C MET A 373 -29.78 0.95 17.72
N ALA A 374 -28.53 0.45 17.77
CA ALA A 374 -28.21 -0.77 18.51
C ALA A 374 -28.48 -0.63 20.01
N ASN A 375 -28.17 0.53 20.61
CA ASN A 375 -28.47 0.81 22.02
C ASN A 375 -29.98 0.90 22.28
N ARG A 376 -30.79 1.39 21.32
CA ARG A 376 -32.27 1.34 21.40
C ARG A 376 -32.76 -0.10 21.47
N LEU A 377 -32.25 -0.99 20.62
CA LEU A 377 -32.59 -2.42 20.63
C LEU A 377 -32.20 -3.10 21.95
N LEU A 378 -31.12 -2.64 22.60
CA LEU A 378 -30.63 -3.19 23.87
C LEU A 378 -31.30 -2.59 25.11
N GLN A 379 -32.12 -1.55 24.99
CA GLN A 379 -32.60 -0.78 26.13
C GLN A 379 -33.31 -1.63 27.20
N GLY A 380 -34.07 -2.66 26.79
CA GLY A 380 -34.78 -3.58 27.70
C GLY A 380 -33.86 -4.52 28.50
N THR A 381 -32.61 -4.69 28.07
CA THR A 381 -31.63 -5.60 28.69
C THR A 381 -30.83 -4.93 29.81
N GLY A 382 -30.77 -3.59 29.83
CA GLY A 382 -29.88 -2.82 30.69
C GLY A 382 -28.41 -2.78 30.23
N GLU A 383 -28.11 -3.34 29.05
CA GLU A 383 -26.79 -3.33 28.42
C GLU A 383 -26.68 -2.22 27.36
N THR A 384 -25.44 -1.93 26.94
CA THR A 384 -25.11 -1.00 25.84
C THR A 384 -24.10 -1.67 24.92
N VAL A 385 -23.95 -1.19 23.68
CA VAL A 385 -22.90 -1.68 22.77
C VAL A 385 -21.53 -1.64 23.43
N ALA A 386 -21.21 -0.57 24.17
CA ALA A 386 -19.96 -0.44 24.89
C ALA A 386 -19.77 -1.51 26.00
N SER A 387 -20.81 -1.81 26.79
CA SER A 387 -20.72 -2.86 27.83
C SER A 387 -20.63 -4.25 27.20
N LEU A 388 -21.33 -4.47 26.09
CA LEU A 388 -21.29 -5.75 25.37
C LEU A 388 -19.93 -6.00 24.72
N ARG A 389 -19.30 -5.00 24.09
CA ARG A 389 -17.93 -5.11 23.55
C ARG A 389 -16.91 -5.47 24.64
N GLN A 390 -17.03 -4.88 25.84
CA GLN A 390 -16.17 -5.24 26.98
C GLN A 390 -16.39 -6.70 27.43
N ARG A 391 -17.64 -7.15 27.44
CA ARG A 391 -17.98 -8.52 27.80
C ARG A 391 -17.49 -9.51 26.75
N GLU A 392 -17.63 -9.20 25.48
CA GLU A 392 -17.12 -9.99 24.35
C GLU A 392 -15.61 -10.17 24.44
N ALA A 393 -14.85 -9.10 24.71
CA ALA A 393 -13.40 -9.17 24.91
C ALA A 393 -12.96 -10.05 26.11
N SER A 394 -13.89 -10.39 27.01
CA SER A 394 -13.64 -11.29 28.15
C SER A 394 -14.01 -12.76 27.87
N LEU A 395 -14.62 -13.05 26.73
CA LEU A 395 -15.01 -14.41 26.36
C LEU A 395 -13.77 -15.24 26.04
N GLY A 396 -13.78 -16.48 26.55
CA GLY A 396 -12.74 -17.46 26.21
C GLY A 396 -12.95 -18.07 24.82
N GLN A 397 -11.99 -18.87 24.38
CA GLN A 397 -12.08 -19.62 23.12
C GLN A 397 -13.36 -20.48 23.06
N ASP A 398 -14.02 -20.49 21.92
CA ASP A 398 -15.29 -21.18 21.61
C ASP A 398 -16.48 -20.80 22.51
N GLN A 399 -16.39 -19.71 23.26
CA GLN A 399 -17.52 -19.19 24.03
C GLN A 399 -18.36 -18.27 23.15
N VAL A 400 -19.64 -18.60 23.04
CA VAL A 400 -20.66 -17.76 22.42
C VAL A 400 -21.70 -17.42 23.48
N SER A 401 -21.98 -16.13 23.65
CA SER A 401 -23.01 -15.63 24.56
C SER A 401 -24.12 -14.98 23.74
N VAL A 402 -25.35 -15.41 23.94
CA VAL A 402 -26.53 -14.85 23.28
C VAL A 402 -27.37 -14.11 24.32
N ILE A 403 -27.71 -12.86 24.01
CA ILE A 403 -28.51 -11.99 24.87
C ILE A 403 -29.83 -11.74 24.15
N ASP A 404 -30.92 -12.14 24.80
CA ASP A 404 -32.27 -11.87 24.32
C ASP A 404 -32.61 -10.40 24.60
N THR A 405 -32.92 -9.65 23.55
CA THR A 405 -33.29 -8.24 23.67
C THR A 405 -34.76 -8.04 24.05
N GLY A 406 -35.61 -9.05 23.77
CA GLY A 406 -37.07 -8.94 23.87
C GLY A 406 -37.71 -8.05 22.80
N VAL A 407 -36.96 -7.60 21.78
CA VAL A 407 -37.43 -6.70 20.73
C VAL A 407 -37.66 -7.48 19.44
N ASP A 408 -38.85 -7.35 18.86
CA ASP A 408 -39.15 -7.86 17.52
C ASP A 408 -38.92 -6.79 16.46
N VAL A 409 -38.33 -7.16 15.33
CA VAL A 409 -38.12 -6.27 14.20
C VAL A 409 -38.59 -6.90 12.89
N SER A 410 -38.98 -6.04 11.95
CA SER A 410 -39.23 -6.37 10.55
C SER A 410 -38.18 -5.69 9.68
N MET A 411 -37.60 -6.42 8.73
CA MET A 411 -36.63 -5.88 7.80
C MET A 411 -36.89 -6.35 6.38
N VAL A 412 -36.75 -5.42 5.43
CA VAL A 412 -36.90 -5.67 3.99
C VAL A 412 -35.76 -4.99 3.25
N VAL A 413 -35.06 -5.77 2.43
CA VAL A 413 -34.09 -5.27 1.46
C VAL A 413 -34.50 -5.79 0.08
N ASP A 414 -35.08 -4.90 -0.71
CA ASP A 414 -35.60 -5.19 -2.05
C ASP A 414 -34.53 -4.93 -3.12
N GLY A 415 -34.17 -5.96 -3.86
CA GLY A 415 -33.16 -5.87 -4.90
C GLY A 415 -33.07 -7.13 -5.76
N ASP A 416 -32.48 -6.94 -6.94
CA ASP A 416 -32.27 -7.98 -7.94
C ASP A 416 -30.79 -8.33 -8.06
N ILE A 417 -30.49 -9.62 -8.24
CA ILE A 417 -29.14 -10.08 -8.54
C ILE A 417 -28.91 -9.91 -10.04
N VAL A 418 -27.95 -9.06 -10.40
CA VAL A 418 -27.47 -8.92 -11.77
C VAL A 418 -26.37 -9.95 -12.01
N GLU A 419 -26.67 -10.99 -12.76
CA GLU A 419 -25.70 -12.03 -13.10
C GLU A 419 -24.93 -11.70 -14.39
N ARG A 420 -23.64 -12.05 -14.42
CA ARG A 420 -22.77 -12.01 -15.62
C ARG A 420 -22.75 -10.65 -16.35
N PHE A 421 -22.86 -9.55 -15.62
CA PHE A 421 -22.72 -8.22 -16.20
C PHE A 421 -21.32 -8.05 -16.80
N PRO A 422 -21.17 -7.64 -18.08
CA PRO A 422 -19.87 -7.51 -18.73
C PRO A 422 -19.19 -6.19 -18.34
N ALA A 423 -18.47 -6.18 -17.21
CA ALA A 423 -17.64 -5.05 -16.81
C ALA A 423 -16.44 -4.93 -17.76
N ARG A 424 -16.27 -3.75 -18.37
CA ARG A 424 -15.22 -3.49 -19.38
C ARG A 424 -14.02 -2.80 -18.75
N HIS A 425 -12.86 -3.45 -18.73
CA HIS A 425 -11.59 -2.78 -18.44
C HIS A 425 -11.04 -2.15 -19.72
N VAL A 426 -10.37 -1.00 -19.59
CA VAL A 426 -9.69 -0.31 -20.70
C VAL A 426 -8.18 -0.40 -20.49
N ILE A 427 -7.47 -1.04 -21.43
CA ILE A 427 -6.07 -1.43 -21.32
C ILE A 427 -5.28 -0.85 -22.49
N GLY A 428 -4.40 0.11 -22.17
CA GLY A 428 -3.47 0.74 -23.09
C GLY A 428 -2.02 0.36 -22.79
N TYR A 429 -1.19 0.32 -23.81
CA TYR A 429 0.20 -0.11 -23.73
C TYR A 429 1.14 0.92 -24.33
N LEU A 430 2.20 1.28 -23.60
CA LEU A 430 3.29 2.13 -24.04
C LEU A 430 4.59 1.31 -24.05
N PRO A 431 5.10 0.89 -25.22
CA PRO A 431 6.33 0.10 -25.31
C PRO A 431 7.56 0.91 -24.90
N GLY A 432 8.50 0.24 -24.24
CA GLY A 432 9.86 0.74 -24.07
C GLY A 432 10.61 0.87 -25.41
N VAL A 433 11.74 1.58 -25.42
CA VAL A 433 12.52 1.89 -26.63
C VAL A 433 12.99 0.66 -27.42
N SER A 434 13.35 -0.42 -26.75
CA SER A 434 13.76 -1.68 -27.36
C SER A 434 12.57 -2.40 -28.02
N GLY A 435 11.40 -2.39 -27.38
CA GLY A 435 10.15 -2.85 -27.97
C GLY A 435 9.65 -1.99 -29.15
N ARG A 436 9.91 -0.68 -29.15
CA ARG A 436 9.58 0.23 -30.28
C ARG A 436 10.39 -0.08 -31.55
N ALA A 437 11.67 -0.43 -31.39
CA ALA A 437 12.55 -0.80 -32.52
C ALA A 437 12.13 -2.10 -33.22
N GLY A 438 11.30 -2.95 -32.59
CA GLY A 438 10.76 -4.16 -33.20
C GLY A 438 9.43 -3.98 -33.96
N ILE A 439 8.77 -2.82 -33.81
CA ILE A 439 7.42 -2.57 -34.37
C ILE A 439 7.46 -1.63 -35.58
N GLY A 440 8.51 -0.81 -35.71
CA GLY A 440 8.77 0.05 -36.86
C GLY A 440 10.04 -0.36 -37.59
N ASP A 441 9.88 -0.67 -38.88
CA ASP A 441 10.91 -0.96 -39.88
C ASP A 441 11.37 -2.43 -39.98
N ALA A 442 10.76 -3.13 -40.93
CA ALA A 442 11.33 -4.32 -41.53
C ALA A 442 12.57 -3.91 -42.35
N GLY A 443 13.69 -3.70 -41.66
CA GLY A 443 14.99 -3.40 -42.26
C GLY A 443 16.05 -4.36 -41.72
N PHE A 444 16.67 -5.12 -42.62
CA PHE A 444 17.85 -5.92 -42.34
C PHE A 444 18.97 -5.01 -41.81
N ASP A 445 19.17 -4.93 -40.49
CA ASP A 445 20.46 -4.64 -39.85
C ASP A 445 20.37 -4.95 -38.35
N ARG A 446 20.61 -6.22 -37.97
CA ARG A 446 21.05 -6.52 -36.61
C ARG A 446 22.44 -5.92 -36.46
N GLU A 447 22.57 -4.82 -35.71
CA GLU A 447 23.89 -4.31 -35.32
C GLU A 447 24.73 -5.43 -34.70
N MET A 448 25.96 -5.59 -35.20
CA MET A 448 26.94 -6.55 -34.73
C MET A 448 27.20 -6.37 -33.22
N PRO A 449 27.36 -7.47 -32.45
CA PRO A 449 27.68 -7.41 -31.03
C PRO A 449 29.10 -6.86 -30.84
N GLY A 450 29.20 -5.54 -30.70
CA GLY A 450 30.46 -4.81 -30.55
C GLY A 450 30.33 -3.28 -30.57
N THR A 451 29.22 -2.73 -31.07
CA THR A 451 29.00 -1.27 -31.21
C THR A 451 27.87 -0.70 -30.35
N ALA A 452 27.19 -1.52 -29.55
CA ALA A 452 26.09 -1.10 -28.67
C ALA A 452 26.54 0.01 -27.68
N THR A 453 25.89 1.17 -27.76
CA THR A 453 26.03 2.25 -26.78
C THR A 453 25.63 1.76 -25.38
N GLN A 454 26.03 2.47 -24.32
CA GLN A 454 25.61 2.09 -22.96
C GLN A 454 24.08 2.13 -22.82
N ASP A 455 23.44 3.15 -23.40
CA ASP A 455 21.98 3.28 -23.46
C ASP A 455 21.28 2.10 -24.14
N SER A 456 21.83 1.55 -25.23
CA SER A 456 21.22 0.40 -25.90
C SER A 456 21.39 -0.91 -25.12
N ARG A 457 22.44 -1.02 -24.28
CA ARG A 457 22.60 -2.15 -23.36
C ARG A 457 21.63 -2.07 -22.19
N ASP A 458 21.51 -0.89 -21.57
CA ASP A 458 20.61 -0.68 -20.44
C ASP A 458 19.14 -0.86 -20.85
N ALA A 459 18.75 -0.41 -22.06
CA ALA A 459 17.43 -0.67 -22.62
C ALA A 459 17.14 -2.18 -22.80
N SER A 460 18.10 -2.95 -23.34
CA SER A 460 17.91 -4.38 -23.60
C SER A 460 17.72 -5.23 -22.34
N VAL A 461 18.23 -4.77 -21.19
CA VAL A 461 18.05 -5.44 -19.88
C VAL A 461 16.64 -5.23 -19.33
N LEU A 462 16.00 -4.12 -19.71
CA LEU A 462 14.72 -3.68 -19.17
C LEU A 462 13.52 -3.94 -20.09
N ASP A 463 13.77 -4.44 -21.31
CA ASP A 463 12.76 -4.61 -22.35
C ASP A 463 11.60 -5.54 -21.96
N ASN A 464 11.88 -6.55 -21.14
CA ASN A 464 10.88 -7.49 -20.63
C ASN A 464 10.28 -7.07 -19.28
N LYS A 465 10.59 -5.87 -18.77
CA LYS A 465 10.05 -5.37 -17.50
C LYS A 465 8.82 -4.50 -17.77
N LEU A 466 7.78 -4.72 -16.98
CA LEU A 466 6.52 -4.01 -17.10
C LEU A 466 6.16 -3.24 -15.83
N VAL A 467 5.82 -1.98 -15.98
CA VAL A 467 5.22 -1.16 -14.91
C VAL A 467 3.74 -0.99 -15.22
N VAL A 468 2.88 -1.45 -14.33
CA VAL A 468 1.42 -1.36 -14.51
C VAL A 468 0.91 -0.15 -13.71
N VAL A 469 0.17 0.74 -14.35
CA VAL A 469 -0.51 1.88 -13.71
C VAL A 469 -2.01 1.67 -13.83
N MET A 470 -2.71 1.69 -12.71
CA MET A 470 -4.11 1.31 -12.62
C MET A 470 -4.93 2.38 -11.93
N ALA A 471 -6.15 2.59 -12.40
CA ALA A 471 -7.14 3.43 -11.74
C ALA A 471 -8.52 2.83 -11.97
N GLN A 472 -9.37 2.88 -10.94
CA GLN A 472 -10.75 2.49 -11.10
C GLN A 472 -11.55 3.62 -11.73
N TYR A 473 -12.38 3.34 -12.73
CA TYR A 473 -13.21 4.39 -13.35
C TYR A 473 -14.69 4.30 -13.00
N ASP A 474 -15.21 3.11 -12.75
CA ASP A 474 -16.63 2.88 -12.46
C ASP A 474 -16.95 3.19 -11.00
N SER A 475 -18.23 3.25 -10.65
CA SER A 475 -18.71 3.43 -9.29
C SER A 475 -19.74 2.36 -8.91
N ALA A 476 -20.07 2.26 -7.62
CA ALA A 476 -21.13 1.39 -7.15
C ALA A 476 -22.45 1.57 -7.96
N PRO A 477 -23.27 0.51 -8.08
CA PRO A 477 -24.55 0.56 -8.78
C PRO A 477 -25.44 1.72 -8.32
N PRO A 478 -26.33 2.25 -9.18
CA PRO A 478 -27.24 3.32 -8.78
C PRO A 478 -28.03 2.94 -7.54
N ALA A 479 -28.01 3.81 -6.52
CA ALA A 479 -28.85 3.62 -5.35
C ALA A 479 -30.24 4.25 -5.57
N PRO A 480 -31.28 3.81 -4.82
CA PRO A 480 -32.65 4.29 -5.02
C PRO A 480 -32.86 5.78 -4.70
N ASP A 481 -31.99 6.37 -3.89
CA ASP A 481 -32.18 7.69 -3.29
C ASP A 481 -31.32 8.78 -3.96
N ALA A 482 -30.11 8.45 -4.42
CA ALA A 482 -29.26 9.35 -5.19
C ALA A 482 -28.13 8.58 -5.91
N GLY A 483 -27.68 9.14 -7.04
CA GLY A 483 -26.40 8.78 -7.65
C GLY A 483 -25.25 9.52 -6.97
N HIS A 484 -24.04 8.95 -7.05
CA HIS A 484 -22.80 9.61 -6.63
C HIS A 484 -21.86 9.76 -7.82
N ALA A 485 -21.20 10.91 -7.94
CA ALA A 485 -20.36 11.19 -9.11
C ALA A 485 -18.99 10.49 -9.05
N ALA A 486 -18.61 9.99 -7.86
CA ALA A 486 -17.31 9.38 -7.56
C ALA A 486 -16.12 10.19 -8.10
N ALA A 487 -16.20 11.52 -7.95
CA ALA A 487 -15.30 12.47 -8.60
C ALA A 487 -13.85 12.29 -8.09
N ASN A 488 -13.66 12.27 -6.77
CA ASN A 488 -12.38 12.04 -6.15
C ASN A 488 -12.07 10.54 -6.05
N PHE A 489 -13.01 9.72 -5.59
CA PHE A 489 -12.76 8.31 -5.30
C PHE A 489 -12.21 7.57 -6.52
N ASN A 490 -12.83 7.76 -7.69
CA ASN A 490 -12.51 7.02 -8.92
C ASN A 490 -12.03 7.93 -10.07
N ALA A 491 -12.81 8.94 -10.46
CA ALA A 491 -12.47 9.74 -11.65
C ALA A 491 -11.13 10.48 -11.54
N SER A 492 -10.73 10.94 -10.35
CA SER A 492 -9.45 11.62 -10.13
C SER A 492 -8.24 10.74 -10.50
N GLY A 493 -8.27 9.44 -10.18
CA GLY A 493 -7.18 8.52 -10.51
C GLY A 493 -7.04 8.32 -12.02
N VAL A 494 -8.16 8.21 -12.73
CA VAL A 494 -8.18 8.11 -14.20
C VAL A 494 -7.69 9.41 -14.84
N ALA A 495 -8.11 10.56 -14.35
CA ALA A 495 -7.64 11.85 -14.85
C ALA A 495 -6.13 12.03 -14.64
N VAL A 496 -5.61 11.71 -13.45
CA VAL A 496 -4.17 11.74 -13.19
C VAL A 496 -3.41 10.78 -14.11
N MET A 497 -3.95 9.60 -14.38
CA MET A 497 -3.37 8.67 -15.35
C MET A 497 -3.31 9.26 -16.77
N LEU A 498 -4.41 9.81 -17.27
CA LEU A 498 -4.51 10.40 -18.61
C LEU A 498 -3.54 11.57 -18.79
N GLU A 499 -3.47 12.45 -17.79
CA GLU A 499 -2.57 13.59 -17.81
C GLU A 499 -1.09 13.17 -17.70
N ALA A 500 -0.78 12.13 -16.92
CA ALA A 500 0.56 11.56 -16.88
C ALA A 500 0.96 10.95 -18.24
N ILE A 501 0.06 10.23 -18.92
CA ILE A 501 0.31 9.71 -20.27
C ILE A 501 0.58 10.86 -21.25
N ARG A 502 -0.25 11.92 -21.23
CA ARG A 502 -0.07 13.11 -22.07
C ARG A 502 1.29 13.76 -21.82
N ALA A 503 1.65 13.98 -20.56
CA ALA A 503 2.91 14.60 -20.20
C ALA A 503 4.13 13.77 -20.64
N ILE A 504 4.07 12.43 -20.53
CA ILE A 504 5.11 11.53 -21.04
C ILE A 504 5.23 11.68 -22.57
N GLN A 505 4.12 11.59 -23.30
CA GLN A 505 4.13 11.60 -24.77
C GLN A 505 4.48 12.97 -25.37
N ALA A 506 4.18 14.05 -24.65
CA ALA A 506 4.56 15.41 -25.03
C ALA A 506 6.04 15.74 -24.73
N SER A 507 6.72 14.86 -23.99
CA SER A 507 8.12 15.04 -23.60
C SER A 507 9.08 14.26 -24.52
N ASP A 508 10.37 14.60 -24.45
CA ASP A 508 11.43 13.82 -25.11
C ASP A 508 11.81 12.55 -24.30
N TYR A 509 11.09 12.21 -23.23
CA TYR A 509 11.35 11.01 -22.45
C TYR A 509 10.94 9.75 -23.20
N GLN A 510 11.81 8.76 -23.11
CA GLN A 510 11.67 7.47 -23.77
C GLN A 510 11.93 6.39 -22.71
N PRO A 511 10.90 5.62 -22.30
CA PRO A 511 11.07 4.62 -21.26
C PRO A 511 11.82 3.40 -21.78
N TYR A 512 12.60 2.76 -20.91
CA TYR A 512 13.28 1.50 -21.22
C TYR A 512 12.39 0.30 -20.86
N ARG A 513 11.69 0.38 -19.73
CA ARG A 513 10.60 -0.54 -19.36
C ARG A 513 9.33 -0.19 -20.14
N SER A 514 8.46 -1.16 -20.34
CA SER A 514 7.14 -0.89 -20.91
C SER A 514 6.15 -0.49 -19.82
N TYR A 515 5.16 0.35 -20.17
CA TYR A 515 4.03 0.65 -19.29
C TYR A 515 2.75 0.00 -19.79
N LEU A 516 1.95 -0.52 -18.85
CA LEU A 516 0.58 -0.92 -19.07
C LEU A 516 -0.33 0.01 -18.26
N PHE A 517 -1.23 0.71 -18.94
CA PHE A 517 -2.23 1.57 -18.32
C PHE A 517 -3.57 0.85 -18.30
N VAL A 518 -4.18 0.74 -17.12
CA VAL A 518 -5.42 -0.02 -16.91
C VAL A 518 -6.45 0.86 -16.19
N ALA A 519 -7.46 1.32 -16.92
CA ALA A 519 -8.68 1.83 -16.29
C ALA A 519 -9.63 0.64 -16.06
N TYR A 520 -9.71 0.15 -14.82
CA TYR A 520 -10.48 -1.04 -14.48
C TYR A 520 -11.87 -0.69 -13.94
N ALA A 521 -12.72 -1.72 -13.90
CA ALA A 521 -14.14 -1.62 -13.65
C ALA A 521 -14.65 -2.75 -12.76
N GLY A 522 -15.82 -2.54 -12.19
CA GLY A 522 -16.51 -3.43 -11.27
C GLY A 522 -15.98 -3.22 -9.86
N GLU A 523 -16.42 -2.19 -9.17
CA GLU A 523 -16.16 -1.97 -7.74
C GLU A 523 -16.74 -3.08 -6.86
N GLY A 524 -16.17 -3.27 -5.66
CA GLY A 524 -16.81 -3.98 -4.55
C GLY A 524 -16.40 -5.44 -4.42
N LEU A 525 -17.37 -6.35 -4.53
CA LEU A 525 -17.17 -7.79 -4.39
C LEU A 525 -17.48 -8.52 -5.71
N ASP A 526 -16.72 -9.56 -6.01
CA ASP A 526 -16.98 -10.50 -7.11
C ASP A 526 -17.20 -11.89 -6.52
N GLY A 527 -18.44 -12.39 -6.55
CA GLY A 527 -18.78 -13.66 -5.90
C GLY A 527 -18.42 -13.66 -4.41
N GLY A 528 -18.55 -12.49 -3.76
CA GLY A 528 -18.20 -12.26 -2.36
C GLY A 528 -16.72 -11.97 -2.08
N GLU A 529 -15.81 -12.10 -3.04
CA GLU A 529 -14.40 -11.75 -2.81
C GLU A 529 -14.15 -10.28 -3.15
N PRO A 530 -13.50 -9.48 -2.28
CA PRO A 530 -13.11 -8.11 -2.62
C PRO A 530 -12.28 -8.07 -3.89
N ILE A 531 -12.58 -7.10 -4.74
CA ILE A 531 -11.85 -6.96 -5.99
C ILE A 531 -10.57 -6.22 -5.71
N LYS A 532 -9.51 -7.03 -5.65
CA LYS A 532 -8.18 -6.54 -5.37
C LYS A 532 -7.50 -6.13 -6.67
N PRO A 533 -6.98 -4.90 -6.75
CA PRO A 533 -6.18 -4.46 -7.90
C PRO A 533 -4.94 -5.33 -8.17
N GLY A 534 -4.53 -6.16 -7.19
CA GLY A 534 -3.28 -6.93 -7.20
C GLY A 534 -3.21 -8.13 -8.14
N ASP A 535 -4.33 -8.68 -8.64
CA ASP A 535 -4.29 -9.80 -9.59
C ASP A 535 -4.03 -9.30 -11.03
N VAL A 536 -2.89 -8.63 -11.20
CA VAL A 536 -2.47 -8.01 -12.46
C VAL A 536 -2.35 -9.04 -13.58
N ARG A 537 -2.10 -10.31 -13.24
CA ARG A 537 -2.06 -11.42 -14.18
C ARG A 537 -3.37 -11.55 -14.97
N LYS A 538 -4.53 -11.27 -14.37
CA LYS A 538 -5.82 -11.29 -15.08
C LYS A 538 -5.88 -10.25 -16.21
N PHE A 539 -5.30 -9.07 -16.03
CA PHE A 539 -5.24 -8.05 -17.09
C PHE A 539 -4.26 -8.45 -18.20
N LEU A 540 -3.13 -9.06 -17.85
CA LEU A 540 -2.14 -9.55 -18.82
C LEU A 540 -2.65 -10.70 -19.69
N GLN A 541 -3.67 -11.43 -19.24
CA GLN A 541 -4.35 -12.46 -20.02
C GLN A 541 -5.23 -11.91 -21.15
N ALA A 542 -5.50 -10.60 -21.22
CA ALA A 542 -6.27 -10.01 -22.31
C ALA A 542 -5.65 -10.31 -23.69
N ARG A 543 -4.32 -10.39 -23.73
CA ARG A 543 -3.55 -10.60 -24.95
C ARG A 543 -2.64 -11.80 -24.81
N THR A 544 -2.82 -12.78 -25.71
CA THR A 544 -1.99 -13.98 -25.72
C THR A 544 -0.51 -13.63 -25.78
N GLY A 545 0.27 -14.19 -24.86
CA GLY A 545 1.72 -14.00 -24.77
C GLY A 545 2.18 -12.85 -23.87
N PHE A 546 1.31 -11.90 -23.48
CA PHE A 546 1.72 -10.78 -22.60
C PHE A 546 2.17 -11.29 -21.22
N ALA A 547 1.38 -12.15 -20.58
CA ALA A 547 1.68 -12.71 -19.27
C ALA A 547 2.99 -13.51 -19.20
N SER A 548 3.48 -14.01 -20.35
CA SER A 548 4.75 -14.74 -20.44
C SER A 548 5.92 -13.88 -20.97
N ALA A 549 5.61 -12.76 -21.62
CA ALA A 549 6.60 -11.88 -22.24
C ALA A 549 7.19 -10.87 -21.25
N PHE A 550 6.43 -10.54 -20.20
CA PHE A 550 6.80 -9.51 -19.24
C PHE A 550 6.92 -10.04 -17.82
N ASP A 551 7.92 -9.53 -17.11
CA ASP A 551 8.05 -9.62 -15.66
C ASP A 551 7.60 -8.27 -15.07
N VAL A 552 6.61 -8.31 -14.18
CA VAL A 552 5.99 -7.10 -13.64
C VAL A 552 6.89 -6.51 -12.56
N GLU A 553 7.48 -5.35 -12.84
CA GLU A 553 8.40 -4.65 -11.94
C GLU A 553 7.65 -3.95 -10.82
N ALA A 554 6.50 -3.33 -11.12
CA ALA A 554 5.69 -2.61 -10.15
C ALA A 554 4.25 -2.45 -10.63
N VAL A 555 3.33 -2.36 -9.67
CA VAL A 555 1.91 -2.06 -9.88
C VAL A 555 1.59 -0.79 -9.10
N ILE A 556 1.14 0.24 -9.79
CA ILE A 556 0.84 1.56 -9.21
C ILE A 556 -0.67 1.77 -9.31
N VAL A 557 -1.35 1.84 -8.17
CA VAL A 557 -2.80 2.07 -8.09
C VAL A 557 -3.04 3.54 -7.72
N LEU A 558 -3.92 4.20 -8.47
CA LEU A 558 -4.26 5.61 -8.31
C LEU A 558 -5.69 5.73 -7.79
N GLN A 559 -5.87 6.33 -6.61
CA GLN A 559 -7.17 6.43 -5.95
C GLN A 559 -7.25 7.70 -5.11
N GLY A 560 -8.36 8.46 -5.17
CA GLY A 560 -8.57 9.59 -4.27
C GLY A 560 -7.48 10.66 -4.30
N LEU A 561 -7.05 11.11 -5.49
CA LEU A 561 -5.89 12.01 -5.65
C LEU A 561 -6.24 13.50 -5.75
N GLY A 562 -7.52 13.86 -5.80
CA GLY A 562 -7.97 15.24 -6.03
C GLY A 562 -8.42 15.99 -4.79
N ALA A 563 -8.70 15.30 -3.69
CA ALA A 563 -9.20 15.90 -2.45
C ALA A 563 -8.89 15.02 -1.21
N GLY A 564 -8.89 15.65 -0.04
CA GLY A 564 -8.78 15.02 1.28
C GLY A 564 -8.50 16.07 2.36
N SER A 565 -8.67 15.73 3.64
CA SER A 565 -8.46 16.64 4.77
C SER A 565 -6.99 16.90 5.11
N GLY A 566 -6.08 16.06 4.62
CA GLY A 566 -4.64 16.19 4.84
C GLY A 566 -3.91 17.02 3.80
N ASP A 567 -2.59 17.18 3.99
CA ASP A 567 -1.73 18.04 3.18
C ASP A 567 -0.56 17.27 2.52
N ARG A 568 -0.71 15.95 2.38
CA ARG A 568 0.33 15.06 1.87
C ARG A 568 -0.24 13.95 0.98
N LEU A 569 0.62 13.42 0.12
CA LEU A 569 0.41 12.18 -0.60
C LEU A 569 0.69 10.98 0.32
N GLU A 570 -0.25 10.07 0.43
CA GLU A 570 -0.11 8.82 1.17
C GLU A 570 0.27 7.68 0.23
N ILE A 571 1.25 6.90 0.69
CA ILE A 571 1.84 5.81 -0.06
C ILE A 571 1.58 4.51 0.72
N THR A 572 0.79 3.62 0.12
CA THR A 572 0.49 2.30 0.70
C THR A 572 1.11 1.23 -0.18
N ALA A 573 2.26 0.68 0.24
CA ALA A 573 3.07 -0.20 -0.61
C ALA A 573 3.18 -1.66 -0.11
N GLY A 574 2.29 -2.11 0.78
CA GLY A 574 2.32 -3.49 1.31
C GLY A 574 3.71 -3.90 1.79
N GLY A 575 4.38 -3.07 2.58
CA GLY A 575 5.75 -3.33 3.07
C GLY A 575 6.89 -3.20 2.05
N ASN A 576 6.63 -2.88 0.77
CA ASN A 576 7.71 -2.68 -0.20
C ASN A 576 8.42 -1.33 -0.02
N GLN A 577 9.46 -1.32 0.82
CA GLN A 577 10.22 -0.11 1.12
C GLN A 577 10.89 0.52 -0.11
N ARG A 578 11.24 -0.27 -1.13
CA ARG A 578 11.87 0.25 -2.36
C ARG A 578 10.90 1.16 -3.13
N LEU A 579 9.66 0.72 -3.32
CA LEU A 579 8.62 1.55 -3.94
C LEU A 579 8.26 2.72 -3.03
N THR A 580 8.07 2.50 -1.72
CA THR A 580 7.79 3.61 -0.78
C THR A 580 8.85 4.71 -0.87
N ASN A 581 10.14 4.35 -0.84
CA ASN A 581 11.24 5.30 -0.93
C ASN A 581 11.29 6.02 -2.29
N LEU A 582 11.01 5.31 -3.39
CA LEU A 582 10.95 5.92 -4.72
C LEU A 582 9.90 7.03 -4.78
N PHE A 583 8.67 6.73 -4.35
CA PHE A 583 7.56 7.68 -4.41
C PHE A 583 7.75 8.83 -3.43
N ASP A 584 8.18 8.56 -2.20
CA ASP A 584 8.47 9.59 -1.20
C ASP A 584 9.61 10.52 -1.66
N THR A 585 10.73 9.95 -2.14
CA THR A 585 11.85 10.74 -2.66
C THR A 585 11.45 11.58 -3.87
N SER A 586 10.61 11.04 -4.76
CA SER A 586 10.14 11.75 -5.95
C SER A 586 9.19 12.89 -5.58
N ALA A 587 8.25 12.66 -4.68
CA ALA A 587 7.38 13.70 -4.12
C ALA A 587 8.20 14.83 -3.48
N GLY A 588 9.16 14.49 -2.62
CA GLY A 588 10.05 15.47 -1.99
C GLY A 588 10.88 16.28 -3.00
N ARG A 589 11.29 15.67 -4.13
CA ARG A 589 11.95 16.39 -5.24
C ARG A 589 11.00 17.35 -5.96
N MET A 590 9.72 17.05 -6.04
CA MET A 590 8.70 17.97 -6.57
C MET A 590 8.30 19.05 -5.57
N GLY A 591 8.61 18.86 -4.28
CA GLY A 591 8.20 19.77 -3.20
C GLY A 591 6.86 19.38 -2.59
N VAL A 592 6.40 18.16 -2.88
CA VAL A 592 5.17 17.57 -2.39
C VAL A 592 5.48 16.81 -1.11
N LYS A 593 4.68 17.01 -0.06
CA LYS A 593 4.78 16.19 1.16
C LYS A 593 4.25 14.80 0.84
N ALA A 594 5.02 13.77 1.18
CA ALA A 594 4.56 12.40 1.06
C ALA A 594 5.02 11.58 2.27
N GLY A 595 4.44 10.40 2.42
CA GLY A 595 4.85 9.43 3.42
C GLY A 595 3.99 8.18 3.38
N PRO A 596 4.38 7.15 4.16
CA PRO A 596 3.52 5.99 4.34
C PRO A 596 2.17 6.43 4.93
N ALA A 597 1.08 5.80 4.49
CA ALA A 597 -0.23 5.97 5.13
C ALA A 597 -0.11 5.62 6.63
N ASN A 598 -0.83 6.37 7.48
CA ASN A 598 -0.83 6.12 8.94
C ASN A 598 -1.74 4.94 9.34
N ASP A 599 -2.42 4.33 8.38
CA ASP A 599 -3.24 3.15 8.62
C ASP A 599 -2.36 1.98 9.08
N ALA A 600 -2.95 1.06 9.87
CA ALA A 600 -2.32 -0.23 10.11
C ALA A 600 -1.88 -0.77 8.74
N VAL A 601 -0.58 -1.06 8.59
CA VAL A 601 -0.02 -1.63 7.36
C VAL A 601 -1.02 -2.68 6.89
N ASP A 602 -1.64 -2.48 5.73
CA ASP A 602 -2.54 -3.48 5.17
C ASP A 602 -1.67 -4.68 4.75
N ILE A 603 -1.43 -5.57 5.71
CA ILE A 603 -0.66 -6.79 5.55
C ILE A 603 -1.39 -7.80 4.67
N SER A 604 -2.67 -7.55 4.30
CA SER A 604 -3.35 -8.35 3.27
C SER A 604 -2.70 -8.20 1.89
N ILE A 605 -1.98 -7.09 1.65
CA ILE A 605 -1.17 -6.87 0.45
C ILE A 605 0.14 -7.68 0.49
N ILE A 606 0.59 -8.13 1.67
CA ILE A 606 1.84 -8.91 1.84
C ILE A 606 1.57 -10.42 1.84
N PHE A 607 0.40 -10.86 2.32
CA PHE A 607 0.18 -12.27 2.67
C PHE A 607 -1.13 -12.89 2.19
N GLU A 608 -1.76 -12.42 1.11
CA GLU A 608 -2.76 -13.25 0.41
C GLU A 608 -2.12 -14.33 -0.47
N ASP A 609 -1.34 -15.13 0.24
CA ASP A 609 -0.53 -16.23 -0.21
C ASP A 609 -1.43 -17.45 -0.48
N ARG A 610 -1.98 -17.54 -1.71
CA ARG A 610 -2.28 -18.87 -2.29
C ARG A 610 -1.02 -19.59 -2.78
N ALA A 611 0.17 -18.99 -2.71
CA ALA A 611 1.43 -19.65 -3.04
C ALA A 611 1.91 -20.63 -1.94
N LEU A 612 1.34 -20.59 -0.73
CA LEU A 612 1.55 -21.61 0.31
C LEU A 612 0.87 -22.95 -0.03
N GLN A 613 -0.07 -22.98 -0.99
CA GLN A 613 -0.63 -24.24 -1.52
C GLN A 613 -0.11 -24.61 -2.91
N SER A 614 0.38 -23.65 -3.70
CA SER A 614 1.00 -23.91 -5.00
C SER A 614 2.25 -23.06 -5.15
N GLY A 615 3.43 -23.63 -4.88
CA GLY A 615 4.71 -22.92 -4.88
C GLY A 615 5.12 -22.31 -6.23
N GLU A 616 4.47 -21.22 -6.65
CA GLU A 616 4.73 -20.49 -7.89
C GLU A 616 4.71 -18.96 -7.68
N GLY A 617 5.91 -18.38 -7.48
CA GLY A 617 6.27 -17.01 -7.87
C GLY A 617 5.97 -15.90 -6.84
N GLN A 618 6.94 -14.99 -6.65
CA GLN A 618 6.71 -13.70 -5.98
C GLN A 618 5.63 -12.90 -6.76
N GLU A 619 4.61 -12.41 -6.06
CA GLU A 619 3.71 -11.40 -6.62
C GLU A 619 4.47 -10.08 -6.83
N ALA A 620 4.09 -9.36 -7.88
CA ALA A 620 4.72 -8.09 -8.23
C ALA A 620 4.43 -7.04 -7.14
N PRO A 621 5.38 -6.17 -6.82
CA PRO A 621 5.18 -5.21 -5.73
C PRO A 621 4.13 -4.15 -6.12
N ILE A 622 3.16 -3.94 -5.22
CA ILE A 622 2.04 -3.02 -5.42
C ILE A 622 2.25 -1.77 -4.56
N VAL A 623 1.91 -0.61 -5.10
CA VAL A 623 1.84 0.66 -4.39
C VAL A 623 0.56 1.40 -4.76
N THR A 624 -0.20 1.80 -3.76
CA THR A 624 -1.37 2.68 -3.90
C THR A 624 -0.97 4.09 -3.52
N LEU A 625 -1.30 5.04 -4.38
CA LEU A 625 -1.15 6.47 -4.13
C LEU A 625 -2.53 7.06 -3.89
N SER A 626 -2.64 7.83 -2.81
CA SER A 626 -3.86 8.53 -2.45
C SER A 626 -3.57 9.82 -1.70
N TRP A 627 -4.49 10.79 -1.72
CA TRP A 627 -4.31 12.02 -0.95
C TRP A 627 -4.81 11.84 0.48
N ALA A 628 -4.06 12.30 1.48
CA ALA A 628 -4.43 12.11 2.89
C ALA A 628 -5.87 12.59 3.19
N GLY A 629 -6.70 11.71 3.75
CA GLY A 629 -8.10 11.97 4.06
C GLY A 629 -9.08 11.83 2.89
N TRP A 630 -8.67 11.20 1.78
CA TRP A 630 -9.55 10.96 0.63
C TRP A 630 -10.79 10.11 0.96
N GLN A 631 -10.71 9.26 1.99
CA GLN A 631 -11.79 8.36 2.42
C GLN A 631 -13.00 9.09 3.02
N GLU A 632 -12.82 10.33 3.50
CA GLU A 632 -13.86 11.09 4.20
C GLU A 632 -15.09 11.38 3.33
N THR A 633 -14.89 11.53 2.02
CA THR A 633 -15.98 11.73 1.05
C THR A 633 -16.17 10.53 0.13
N ALA A 634 -15.32 9.51 0.22
CA ALA A 634 -15.37 8.37 -0.69
C ALA A 634 -16.73 7.68 -0.66
N ARG A 635 -17.28 7.40 -1.84
CA ARG A 635 -18.60 6.76 -2.03
C ARG A 635 -19.79 7.54 -1.49
N MET A 636 -19.62 8.81 -1.12
CA MET A 636 -20.72 9.64 -0.66
C MET A 636 -21.30 10.48 -1.81
N PRO A 637 -22.55 10.92 -1.71
CA PRO A 637 -23.11 11.93 -2.61
C PRO A 637 -22.29 13.23 -2.67
N GLY A 638 -21.53 13.54 -1.61
CA GLY A 638 -20.62 14.69 -1.55
C GLY A 638 -19.35 14.56 -2.39
N ASP A 639 -19.04 13.38 -2.94
CA ASP A 639 -17.88 13.16 -3.81
C ASP A 639 -18.09 13.75 -5.23
N THR A 640 -17.97 15.07 -5.31
CA THR A 640 -18.36 15.91 -6.44
C THR A 640 -17.17 16.67 -7.01
N LEU A 641 -17.29 17.22 -8.22
CA LEU A 641 -16.20 17.96 -8.87
C LEU A 641 -15.77 19.17 -8.04
N GLU A 642 -16.71 19.80 -7.35
CA GLU A 642 -16.51 21.01 -6.55
C GLU A 642 -15.63 20.80 -5.32
N THR A 643 -15.47 19.56 -4.85
CA THR A 643 -14.60 19.25 -3.71
C THR A 643 -13.13 19.04 -4.10
N LEU A 644 -12.85 18.91 -5.41
CA LEU A 644 -11.49 18.66 -5.90
C LEU A 644 -10.69 19.95 -6.07
N SER A 645 -9.37 19.80 -5.91
CA SER A 645 -8.38 20.85 -6.08
C SER A 645 -7.46 20.50 -7.24
N ALA A 646 -7.36 21.40 -8.23
CA ALA A 646 -6.40 21.28 -9.32
C ALA A 646 -4.95 21.25 -8.79
N ASP A 647 -4.62 22.06 -7.77
CA ASP A 647 -3.29 22.08 -7.16
C ASP A 647 -2.95 20.75 -6.48
N THR A 648 -3.96 20.06 -5.94
CA THR A 648 -3.80 18.74 -5.32
C THR A 648 -3.55 17.67 -6.38
N LEU A 649 -4.34 17.68 -7.46
CA LEU A 649 -4.13 16.82 -8.63
C LEU A 649 -2.75 17.04 -9.26
N GLU A 650 -2.30 18.30 -9.36
CA GLU A 650 -0.99 18.67 -9.91
C GLU A 650 0.13 18.09 -9.05
N GLN A 651 0.09 18.29 -7.73
CA GLN A 651 1.10 17.76 -6.81
C GLN A 651 1.17 16.23 -6.85
N ALA A 652 0.02 15.55 -6.80
CA ALA A 652 -0.05 14.09 -6.91
C ALA A 652 0.50 13.59 -8.26
N GLY A 653 0.09 14.24 -9.35
CA GLY A 653 0.50 13.91 -10.71
C GLY A 653 1.98 14.14 -10.97
N GLU A 654 2.54 15.24 -10.49
CA GLU A 654 3.98 15.56 -10.55
C GLU A 654 4.82 14.49 -9.83
N ALA A 655 4.39 14.08 -8.63
CA ALA A 655 5.07 13.05 -7.85
C ALA A 655 5.00 11.67 -8.54
N LEU A 656 3.81 11.29 -9.05
CA LEU A 656 3.61 10.08 -9.84
C LEU A 656 4.51 10.08 -11.08
N LEU A 657 4.46 11.15 -11.87
CA LEU A 657 5.14 11.25 -13.16
C LEU A 657 6.66 11.17 -13.00
N LEU A 658 7.22 11.84 -11.98
CA LEU A 658 8.65 11.72 -11.68
C LEU A 658 9.02 10.29 -11.28
N SER A 659 8.22 9.66 -10.42
CA SER A 659 8.43 8.27 -9.98
C SER A 659 8.39 7.31 -11.17
N MET A 660 7.40 7.48 -12.05
CA MET A 660 7.26 6.73 -13.30
C MET A 660 8.48 6.89 -14.18
N MET A 661 8.95 8.12 -14.42
CA MET A 661 10.13 8.36 -15.27
C MET A 661 11.40 7.69 -14.73
N VAL A 662 11.58 7.72 -13.40
CA VAL A 662 12.70 7.05 -12.73
C VAL A 662 12.58 5.53 -12.87
N ILE A 663 11.46 4.91 -12.46
CA ILE A 663 11.29 3.45 -12.57
C ILE A 663 11.27 2.97 -14.02
N GLY A 664 10.86 3.80 -14.98
CA GLY A 664 10.84 3.43 -16.40
C GLY A 664 12.21 3.33 -17.05
N ARG A 665 13.25 3.97 -16.47
CA ARG A 665 14.57 4.07 -17.12
C ARG A 665 15.75 3.63 -16.24
N GLU A 666 15.64 3.75 -14.92
CA GLU A 666 16.74 3.46 -14.00
C GLU A 666 16.72 1.99 -13.54
N ASN A 667 17.88 1.34 -13.51
CA ASN A 667 18.03 -0.03 -12.99
C ASN A 667 17.91 -0.10 -11.46
N THR A 668 18.34 0.97 -10.78
CA THR A 668 18.33 1.11 -9.33
C THR A 668 17.61 2.40 -8.96
N TYR A 669 16.64 2.30 -8.07
CA TYR A 669 15.84 3.41 -7.58
C TYR A 669 15.53 3.22 -6.11
#